data_AF-A0A938FWP1-F1
#
_entry.id   AF-A0A938FWP1-F1
#
_cell.length_a   1.000
_cell.length_b   1.000
_cell.length_c   1.000
_cell.angle_alpha   90.00
_cell.angle_beta   90.00
_cell.angle_gamma   90.00
#
_symmetry.space_group_name_H-M   'P 1'
#
loop_
_entity.id
_entity.type
_entity.pdbx_description
1 polymer ?
#
loop_
_entity_poly.entity_id
_entity_poly.type
_entity_poly.pdbx_seq_one_letter_code
_entity_poly.pdbx_strand_id
1 'polypeptide(L)'
;ANSEYRLLAGKLASLSHVFPAGGRRGSTVEISLAGVNLDQVEAISLDGVPGAAEILAKTPERLEARLKIPSGLEPGAYRLRARSAGASLPNALTFQVSDLPEVVLSGSPSAVLLDLKQPAVHNGVIREPKQAHNYWVEAGAGEQITVSAEAMRLGNFLDPAITIFDASGNVIAYMDETAPNGFDKEPPSVDPHLVHTFGKAGRYRIEMRDAALRGRESFVYRLLIGRSEPGFEVYTLTNQVTVAAGQKALLTVRVRRRGGLEHAGQSMGGRPAPPGRVAERRGPTGEHPFPRDIRGGFFLRRNECRHSAAGAHGGAAGLAAAQDPGQRRDERKKARADGSGLLPLAADRVPAGPLRGRDGPDGGRASGFAARSFPHPSNAMRLTTIALLGFVSVALAAEGRPVSFRRDVAPILTARGCTGSNCHGSVRGKAGFKLSLFGAQPENDYEAVVKSDGGRRVDRGNPPRSLLLRKPTFQEAHGGGQRFAIRSRDYETLVAWIRDGCIYDAGGPELLEIEVRPGEILSRAGGRQPLTVTGLYSDRSRADLTAAVRYSSNDETLAAVSDSGEVTAKRVGETAIMVRTQGITAVARVLVISPTPPVREHGPGHRASEAAARSFIDRLVFSKLRKINVAPSPPAPDPVFLRRAYLDTIGTLPTIAEAPRFLDSRDPGKRERLIDELLARPEFVDLWAMKLADVYQLGGTGVKGGWQLHRWLRQSLRENKPYDRLVRELLLGAGAFVYDAPVNYYYGLMLGPEGMVTQVAQSLLGIRMDCAKCHDHPFERWTQNDYYGLAGFFTRLQRKAEPYGLFENAVSIRPDSKATYDYLNNGKELLHPKTKLPVEARYLGGEAVTAPPGVDLRERLADWITSPGNPWFSRATANRVWKHYLGRGVVEPVDDFRVSNPPSNQALLDALAAHLVESQYDLKALARAILNSRTYQLSSAPKGSNAGDEINYSRYYPKRQIAEVMFDSMAQAAESRPKIAGYPPGSRAIEVALGSPNYFLSAFGKTSAREQICERNHEPDVAQAMHLQNGDTVNSLLQARGNILERLLARADLTPAARLEEIYLAALSRRPAPEESAEVERRLAAAGDDSARRGVYEDLLWALLNSKEFAYIY
;
A
#
# COMPACT_ATOMS: atom_id res chain seq x y z
N ALA A 1 -11.88 -40.21 -12.54
CA ALA A 1 -10.93 -40.70 -11.53
C ALA A 1 -9.53 -40.32 -11.97
N ASN A 2 -8.54 -40.34 -11.07
CA ASN A 2 -7.12 -40.07 -11.37
C ASN A 2 -6.79 -38.60 -11.70
N SER A 3 -7.33 -37.64 -10.93
CA SER A 3 -6.69 -36.33 -10.80
C SER A 3 -5.53 -36.45 -9.81
N GLU A 4 -4.37 -36.85 -10.30
CA GLU A 4 -3.14 -36.89 -9.50
C GLU A 4 -2.66 -35.46 -9.22
N TYR A 5 -2.48 -35.14 -7.94
CA TYR A 5 -1.87 -33.89 -7.47
C TYR A 5 -0.70 -34.23 -6.56
N ARG A 6 0.38 -33.45 -6.64
CA ARG A 6 1.56 -33.63 -5.80
C ARG A 6 1.65 -32.51 -4.78
N LEU A 7 1.03 -32.72 -3.62
CA LEU A 7 1.27 -31.86 -2.46
C LEU A 7 2.71 -32.09 -1.98
N LEU A 8 3.50 -31.03 -1.95
CA LEU A 8 4.82 -31.03 -1.35
C LEU A 8 4.75 -30.28 -0.03
N ALA A 9 4.62 -31.04 1.06
CA ALA A 9 4.56 -30.53 2.42
C ALA A 9 5.59 -31.27 3.28
N GLY A 10 6.37 -30.53 4.06
CA GLY A 10 7.47 -31.08 4.87
C GLY A 10 8.61 -30.07 5.01
N LYS A 11 9.82 -30.58 5.31
CA LYS A 11 11.07 -29.81 5.34
C LYS A 11 11.51 -29.40 3.92
N LEU A 12 10.78 -28.49 3.28
CA LEU A 12 11.11 -28.05 1.92
C LEU A 12 12.42 -27.27 1.90
N ALA A 13 13.28 -27.59 0.93
CA ALA A 13 14.51 -26.85 0.67
C ALA A 13 14.22 -25.39 0.30
N SER A 14 15.10 -24.47 0.70
CA SER A 14 15.01 -23.06 0.33
C SER A 14 16.41 -22.43 0.28
N LEU A 15 16.80 -21.93 -0.89
CA LEU A 15 18.06 -21.22 -1.13
C LEU A 15 18.04 -19.79 -0.57
N SER A 16 19.16 -19.34 0.01
CA SER A 16 19.35 -17.97 0.52
C SER A 16 20.39 -17.17 -0.28
N HIS A 17 21.52 -17.79 -0.63
CA HIS A 17 22.59 -17.21 -1.42
C HIS A 17 23.48 -18.29 -2.07
N VAL A 18 24.29 -17.88 -3.05
CA VAL A 18 25.20 -18.74 -3.84
C VAL A 18 26.57 -18.09 -3.92
N PHE A 19 27.63 -18.89 -3.77
CA PHE A 19 29.01 -18.45 -3.90
C PHE A 19 29.85 -19.47 -4.71
N PRO A 20 30.60 -19.05 -5.75
CA PRO A 20 30.58 -17.74 -6.39
C PRO A 20 29.20 -17.43 -7.02
N ALA A 21 28.83 -16.15 -7.12
CA ALA A 21 27.54 -15.74 -7.69
C ALA A 21 27.54 -15.69 -9.24
N GLY A 22 28.43 -16.45 -9.88
CA GLY A 22 28.61 -16.45 -11.32
C GLY A 22 29.77 -17.33 -11.78
N GLY A 23 30.00 -17.33 -13.09
CA GLY A 23 31.07 -18.12 -13.70
C GLY A 23 31.28 -17.77 -15.18
N ARG A 24 32.38 -18.26 -15.76
CA ARG A 24 32.73 -18.01 -17.16
C ARG A 24 32.02 -19.01 -18.07
N ARG A 25 31.49 -18.56 -19.21
CA ARG A 25 30.97 -19.49 -20.23
C ARG A 25 32.07 -20.44 -20.74
N GLY A 26 31.73 -21.71 -20.87
CA GLY A 26 32.67 -22.77 -21.24
C GLY A 26 33.52 -23.32 -20.09
N SER A 27 33.42 -22.77 -18.87
CA SER A 27 34.08 -23.34 -17.69
C SER A 27 33.17 -24.27 -16.89
N THR A 28 33.77 -25.03 -15.98
CA THR A 28 33.07 -25.71 -14.90
C THR A 28 33.41 -24.99 -13.61
N VAL A 29 32.43 -24.76 -12.74
CA VAL A 29 32.56 -24.00 -11.49
C VAL A 29 31.95 -24.77 -10.34
N GLU A 30 32.66 -24.85 -9.22
CA GLU A 30 32.12 -25.39 -7.97
C GLU A 30 31.45 -24.26 -7.18
N ILE A 31 30.22 -24.51 -6.72
CA ILE A 31 29.33 -23.55 -6.09
C ILE A 31 28.84 -24.07 -4.73
N SER A 32 28.97 -23.22 -3.72
CA SER A 32 28.37 -23.37 -2.41
C SER A 32 27.03 -22.64 -2.38
N LEU A 33 25.96 -23.39 -2.12
CA LEU A 33 24.63 -22.88 -1.82
C LEU A 33 24.39 -22.95 -0.31
N ALA A 34 23.79 -21.91 0.25
CA ALA A 34 23.37 -21.89 1.64
C ALA A 34 21.88 -21.59 1.76
N GLY A 35 21.20 -22.12 2.78
CA GLY A 35 19.76 -22.09 2.88
C GLY A 35 19.20 -22.89 4.05
N VAL A 36 18.00 -23.43 3.89
CA VAL A 36 17.38 -24.35 4.86
C VAL A 36 16.86 -25.61 4.15
N ASN A 37 16.90 -26.75 4.84
CA ASN A 37 16.58 -28.10 4.36
C ASN A 37 17.26 -28.49 3.02
N LEU A 38 18.50 -28.04 2.78
CA LEU A 38 19.21 -28.31 1.51
C LEU A 38 19.63 -29.78 1.34
N ASP A 39 19.58 -30.57 2.40
CA ASP A 39 19.70 -32.04 2.37
C ASP A 39 18.61 -32.69 1.51
N GLN A 40 17.47 -32.03 1.33
CA GLN A 40 16.35 -32.48 0.51
C GLN A 40 16.48 -32.13 -0.98
N VAL A 41 17.54 -31.43 -1.42
CA VAL A 41 17.75 -31.08 -2.82
C VAL A 41 18.25 -32.28 -3.63
N GLU A 42 17.66 -32.48 -4.80
CA GLU A 42 17.91 -33.60 -5.73
C GLU A 42 18.68 -33.16 -6.98
N ALA A 43 18.46 -31.93 -7.45
CA ALA A 43 19.12 -31.37 -8.63
C ALA A 43 19.21 -29.85 -8.55
N ILE A 44 20.20 -29.27 -9.23
CA ILE A 44 20.37 -27.83 -9.41
C ILE A 44 20.55 -27.55 -10.91
N SER A 45 19.98 -26.46 -11.42
CA SER A 45 20.07 -26.08 -12.84
C SER A 45 20.03 -24.56 -13.02
N LEU A 46 20.53 -24.08 -14.16
CA LEU A 46 20.26 -22.71 -14.63
C LEU A 46 19.08 -22.71 -15.59
N ASP A 47 18.15 -21.76 -15.43
CA ASP A 47 17.01 -21.60 -16.35
C ASP A 47 17.48 -21.38 -17.79
N GLY A 48 16.90 -22.12 -18.74
CA GLY A 48 17.28 -22.09 -20.16
C GLY A 48 18.57 -22.84 -20.52
N VAL A 49 19.26 -23.45 -19.55
CA VAL A 49 20.53 -24.18 -19.78
C VAL A 49 20.29 -25.69 -19.66
N PRO A 50 20.66 -26.51 -20.66
CA PRO A 50 20.47 -27.95 -20.59
C PRO A 50 21.48 -28.61 -19.64
N GLY A 51 20.97 -29.50 -18.77
CA GLY A 51 21.76 -30.25 -17.78
C GLY A 51 21.54 -29.77 -16.35
N ALA A 52 21.91 -30.64 -15.39
CA ALA A 52 21.94 -30.31 -13.97
C ALA A 52 23.40 -30.22 -13.49
N ALA A 53 23.63 -29.47 -12.41
CA ALA A 53 24.88 -29.50 -11.68
C ALA A 53 25.03 -30.83 -10.93
N GLU A 54 26.27 -31.31 -10.85
CA GLU A 54 26.66 -32.48 -10.08
C GLU A 54 26.71 -32.11 -8.60
N ILE A 55 25.83 -32.66 -7.76
CA ILE A 55 25.84 -32.38 -6.31
C ILE A 55 26.99 -33.15 -5.66
N LEU A 56 27.91 -32.43 -5.01
CA LEU A 56 29.11 -32.98 -4.37
C LEU A 56 28.86 -33.33 -2.91
N ALA A 57 28.19 -32.44 -2.16
CA ALA A 57 27.86 -32.64 -0.76
C ALA A 57 26.62 -31.83 -0.37
N LYS A 58 25.87 -32.28 0.65
CA LYS A 58 24.71 -31.54 1.19
C LYS A 58 24.46 -31.81 2.67
N THR A 59 24.01 -30.77 3.35
CA THR A 59 23.52 -30.73 4.74
C THR A 59 22.22 -29.90 4.76
N PRO A 60 21.48 -29.85 5.88
CA PRO A 60 20.27 -29.01 5.95
C PRO A 60 20.51 -27.53 5.65
N GLU A 61 21.70 -26.99 5.91
CA GLU A 61 21.99 -25.56 5.77
C GLU A 61 22.85 -25.22 4.55
N ARG A 62 23.56 -26.21 3.98
CA ARG A 62 24.57 -25.97 2.94
C ARG A 62 24.64 -27.11 1.91
N LEU A 63 24.90 -26.77 0.65
CA LEU A 63 25.04 -27.71 -0.46
C LEU A 63 26.16 -27.27 -1.40
N GLU A 64 27.13 -28.15 -1.66
CA GLU A 64 28.21 -27.97 -2.63
C GLU A 64 27.88 -28.70 -3.93
N ALA A 65 27.98 -28.03 -5.08
CA ALA A 65 27.71 -28.60 -6.39
C ALA A 65 28.68 -28.11 -7.47
N ARG A 66 28.89 -28.91 -8.52
CA ARG A 66 29.72 -28.58 -9.68
C ARG A 66 28.84 -28.30 -10.90
N LEU A 67 28.85 -27.05 -11.35
CA LEU A 67 28.03 -26.54 -12.45
C LEU A 67 28.87 -26.35 -13.71
N LYS A 68 28.49 -27.00 -14.81
CA LYS A 68 29.10 -26.82 -16.13
C LYS A 68 28.36 -25.74 -16.90
N ILE A 69 29.06 -24.68 -17.31
CA ILE A 69 28.47 -23.56 -18.06
C ILE A 69 28.78 -23.76 -19.56
N PRO A 70 27.80 -23.91 -20.46
CA PRO A 70 28.08 -24.09 -21.88
C PRO A 70 28.83 -22.91 -22.50
N SER A 71 29.73 -23.19 -23.45
CA SER A 71 30.52 -22.16 -24.15
C SER A 71 29.69 -21.26 -25.07
N GLY A 72 28.59 -21.79 -25.63
CA GLY A 72 27.64 -21.05 -26.46
C GLY A 72 26.60 -20.24 -25.68
N LEU A 73 26.69 -20.17 -24.35
CA LEU A 73 25.77 -19.37 -23.53
C LEU A 73 26.10 -17.87 -23.68
N GLU A 74 25.08 -17.02 -23.77
CA GLU A 74 25.28 -15.56 -23.82
C GLU A 74 25.64 -15.03 -22.43
N PRO A 75 26.61 -14.08 -22.31
CA PRO A 75 26.88 -13.41 -21.04
C PRO A 75 25.65 -12.66 -20.51
N GLY A 76 25.37 -12.74 -19.21
CA GLY A 76 24.19 -12.14 -18.59
C GLY A 76 23.72 -12.85 -17.32
N ALA A 77 22.59 -12.40 -16.77
CA ALA A 77 22.00 -12.93 -15.54
C ALA A 77 21.09 -14.12 -15.84
N TYR A 78 21.35 -15.26 -15.20
CA TYR A 78 20.52 -16.47 -15.25
C TYR A 78 19.92 -16.75 -13.87
N ARG A 79 18.84 -17.54 -13.84
CA ARG A 79 18.21 -18.00 -12.59
C ARG A 79 18.73 -19.39 -12.24
N LEU A 80 19.38 -19.52 -11.09
CA LEU A 80 19.79 -20.79 -10.52
C LEU A 80 18.65 -21.35 -9.66
N ARG A 81 18.15 -22.52 -10.02
CA ARG A 81 17.10 -23.25 -9.29
C ARG A 81 17.66 -24.51 -8.67
N ALA A 82 17.13 -24.85 -7.50
CA ALA A 82 17.21 -26.20 -6.96
C ALA A 82 15.86 -26.91 -7.14
N ARG A 83 15.88 -28.24 -7.17
CA ARG A 83 14.74 -29.14 -7.24
C ARG A 83 14.76 -30.05 -6.02
N SER A 84 13.60 -30.29 -5.41
CA SER A 84 13.44 -31.18 -4.27
C SER A 84 12.14 -31.97 -4.43
N ALA A 85 12.15 -33.25 -4.08
CA ALA A 85 11.01 -34.16 -4.23
C ALA A 85 10.33 -34.04 -5.61
N GLY A 86 11.12 -34.02 -6.68
CA GLY A 86 10.68 -33.95 -8.07
C GLY A 86 10.11 -32.61 -8.56
N ALA A 87 10.08 -31.55 -7.75
CA ALA A 87 9.60 -30.22 -8.17
C ALA A 87 10.65 -29.11 -8.00
N SER A 88 10.67 -28.16 -8.93
CA SER A 88 11.55 -26.99 -8.86
C SER A 88 11.12 -26.06 -7.73
N LEU A 89 12.07 -25.63 -6.91
CA LEU A 89 11.81 -24.71 -5.82
C LEU A 89 11.45 -23.30 -6.36
N PRO A 90 10.56 -22.58 -5.67
CA PRO A 90 10.10 -21.27 -6.09
C PRO A 90 11.19 -20.18 -6.02
N ASN A 91 12.10 -20.27 -5.04
CA ASN A 91 13.15 -19.28 -4.81
C ASN A 91 14.43 -19.60 -5.59
N ALA A 92 14.46 -19.11 -6.84
CA ALA A 92 15.67 -19.08 -7.64
C ALA A 92 16.62 -17.96 -7.20
N LEU A 93 17.94 -18.23 -7.23
CA LEU A 93 18.98 -17.23 -7.03
C LEU A 93 19.42 -16.64 -8.37
N THR A 94 20.01 -15.45 -8.37
CA THR A 94 20.63 -14.88 -9.57
C THR A 94 22.07 -15.39 -9.70
N PHE A 95 22.43 -15.89 -10.88
CA PHE A 95 23.76 -16.38 -11.20
C PHE A 95 24.22 -15.79 -12.53
N GLN A 96 25.30 -15.00 -12.52
CA GLN A 96 25.68 -14.15 -13.65
C GLN A 96 26.83 -14.79 -14.45
N VAL A 97 26.63 -14.99 -15.75
CA VAL A 97 27.59 -15.63 -16.67
C VAL A 97 28.41 -14.56 -17.39
N SER A 98 29.73 -14.75 -17.46
CA SER A 98 30.67 -13.83 -18.11
C SER A 98 31.50 -14.48 -19.23
N ASP A 99 32.18 -13.67 -20.02
CA ASP A 99 33.23 -14.03 -20.98
C ASP A 99 34.65 -14.00 -20.36
N LEU A 100 34.80 -13.35 -19.20
CA LEU A 100 36.06 -13.03 -18.54
C LEU A 100 36.61 -14.19 -17.67
N PRO A 101 37.93 -14.22 -17.40
CA PRO A 101 38.48 -15.05 -16.33
C PRO A 101 37.80 -14.74 -14.98
N GLU A 102 37.41 -15.80 -14.27
CA GLU A 102 36.83 -15.71 -12.93
C GLU A 102 37.86 -16.18 -11.90
N VAL A 103 37.98 -15.43 -10.81
CA VAL A 103 38.79 -15.77 -9.63
C VAL A 103 37.83 -15.92 -8.45
N VAL A 104 37.96 -17.00 -7.69
CA VAL A 104 37.17 -17.25 -6.47
C VAL A 104 38.08 -17.09 -5.27
N LEU A 105 37.70 -16.24 -4.30
CA LEU A 105 38.48 -16.02 -3.09
C LEU A 105 38.18 -17.12 -2.05
N SER A 106 39.16 -17.99 -1.79
CA SER A 106 39.08 -19.05 -0.78
C SER A 106 39.79 -18.65 0.53
N GLY A 107 39.03 -18.55 1.62
CA GLY A 107 39.53 -18.21 2.97
C GLY A 107 38.94 -16.90 3.52
N SER A 108 39.19 -16.60 4.79
CA SER A 108 38.95 -15.27 5.39
C SER A 108 40.29 -14.53 5.45
N PRO A 109 40.53 -13.49 4.63
CA PRO A 109 41.86 -12.93 4.50
C PRO A 109 41.87 -11.41 4.67
N SER A 110 42.43 -10.94 5.79
CA SER A 110 42.90 -9.54 5.91
C SER A 110 44.07 -9.22 4.95
N ALA A 111 44.53 -10.18 4.15
CA ALA A 111 45.60 -10.05 3.16
C ALA A 111 45.52 -11.08 2.01
N VAL A 112 44.47 -11.06 1.18
CA VAL A 112 44.58 -11.66 -0.16
C VAL A 112 45.36 -10.69 -1.04
N LEU A 113 46.62 -11.03 -1.32
CA LEU A 113 47.45 -10.32 -2.30
C LEU A 113 47.29 -11.02 -3.64
N LEU A 114 46.51 -10.43 -4.55
CA LEU A 114 46.44 -10.87 -5.95
C LEU A 114 47.11 -9.83 -6.84
N ASP A 115 48.23 -10.21 -7.46
CA ASP A 115 48.72 -9.53 -8.66
C ASP A 115 47.81 -9.92 -9.83
N LEU A 116 47.16 -8.91 -10.41
CA LEU A 116 45.97 -9.12 -11.24
C LEU A 116 46.31 -9.44 -12.71
N LYS A 117 45.86 -10.61 -13.20
CA LYS A 117 45.67 -10.84 -14.64
C LYS A 117 44.38 -10.16 -15.10
N GLN A 118 44.48 -8.88 -15.48
CA GLN A 118 43.34 -8.10 -15.97
C GLN A 118 43.07 -8.31 -17.48
N PRO A 119 41.82 -8.18 -17.94
CA PRO A 119 40.58 -8.02 -17.16
C PRO A 119 40.10 -9.34 -16.53
N ALA A 120 39.57 -9.29 -15.30
CA ALA A 120 39.02 -10.44 -14.59
C ALA A 120 37.89 -10.08 -13.62
N VAL A 121 37.09 -11.07 -13.25
CA VAL A 121 36.03 -10.97 -12.23
C VAL A 121 36.46 -11.71 -10.97
N HIS A 122 36.41 -11.04 -9.82
CA HIS A 122 36.76 -11.60 -8.51
C HIS A 122 35.50 -11.83 -7.69
N ASN A 123 35.27 -13.07 -7.26
CA ASN A 123 34.13 -13.47 -6.44
C ASN A 123 34.59 -13.59 -4.99
N GLY A 124 33.97 -12.84 -4.07
CA GLY A 124 34.33 -12.84 -2.65
C GLY A 124 33.11 -12.80 -1.71
N VAL A 125 33.38 -12.95 -0.41
CA VAL A 125 32.38 -12.88 0.66
C VAL A 125 32.94 -12.06 1.82
N ILE A 126 32.23 -11.01 2.26
CA ILE A 126 32.59 -10.22 3.46
C ILE A 126 31.95 -10.88 4.69
N ARG A 127 32.67 -11.79 5.34
CA ARG A 127 32.18 -12.66 6.43
C ARG A 127 32.20 -12.00 7.80
N GLU A 128 33.18 -11.13 8.06
CA GLU A 128 33.44 -10.54 9.37
C GLU A 128 33.18 -9.01 9.38
N PRO A 129 32.69 -8.41 10.48
CA PRO A 129 32.63 -6.96 10.61
C PRO A 129 33.99 -6.31 10.39
N LYS A 130 34.03 -5.18 9.67
CA LYS A 130 35.22 -4.44 9.22
C LYS A 130 36.15 -5.23 8.28
N GLN A 131 35.76 -6.41 7.80
CA GLN A 131 36.52 -7.10 6.77
C GLN A 131 36.49 -6.33 5.45
N ALA A 132 37.66 -6.26 4.81
CA ALA A 132 37.84 -5.66 3.50
C ALA A 132 38.80 -6.51 2.68
N HIS A 133 38.48 -6.73 1.42
CA HIS A 133 39.35 -7.41 0.47
C HIS A 133 40.11 -6.39 -0.36
N ASN A 134 41.44 -6.50 -0.34
CA ASN A 134 42.34 -5.56 -0.98
C ASN A 134 42.94 -6.20 -2.24
N TYR A 135 43.10 -5.41 -3.29
CA TYR A 135 43.66 -5.82 -4.58
C TYR A 135 44.72 -4.81 -4.99
N TRP A 136 45.85 -5.27 -5.55
CA TRP A 136 46.86 -4.37 -6.09
C TRP A 136 46.76 -4.31 -7.61
N VAL A 137 46.88 -3.09 -8.15
CA VAL A 137 46.94 -2.84 -9.58
C VAL A 137 48.12 -1.95 -9.91
N GLU A 138 48.83 -2.28 -10.99
CA GLU A 138 49.78 -1.36 -11.61
C GLU A 138 49.07 -0.56 -12.69
N ALA A 139 49.24 0.76 -12.66
CA ALA A 139 48.65 1.69 -13.62
C ALA A 139 49.71 2.70 -14.08
N GLY A 140 49.76 2.99 -15.37
CA GLY A 140 50.53 4.07 -15.97
C GLY A 140 49.90 5.44 -15.76
N ALA A 141 50.69 6.50 -15.94
CA ALA A 141 50.18 7.87 -15.91
C ALA A 141 49.21 8.10 -17.09
N GLY A 142 48.00 8.58 -16.79
CA GLY A 142 46.90 8.76 -17.75
C GLY A 142 46.12 7.47 -18.07
N GLU A 143 46.48 6.32 -17.50
CA GLU A 143 45.74 5.07 -17.69
C GLU A 143 44.38 5.11 -16.98
N GLN A 144 43.38 4.45 -17.56
CA GLN A 144 42.06 4.29 -16.95
C GLN A 144 41.77 2.83 -16.59
N ILE A 145 41.33 2.61 -15.36
CA ILE A 145 40.83 1.30 -14.89
C ILE A 145 39.38 1.45 -14.45
N THR A 146 38.55 0.49 -14.87
CA THR A 146 37.20 0.27 -14.39
C THR A 146 37.25 -0.70 -13.21
N VAL A 147 36.58 -0.33 -12.12
CA VAL A 147 36.29 -1.20 -10.97
C VAL A 147 34.78 -1.19 -10.78
N SER A 148 34.12 -2.35 -10.85
CA SER A 148 32.66 -2.45 -10.72
C SER A 148 32.28 -3.61 -9.82
N ALA A 149 31.46 -3.34 -8.81
CA ALA A 149 30.93 -4.40 -7.96
C ALA A 149 29.52 -4.85 -8.41
N GLU A 150 29.17 -6.08 -8.06
CA GLU A 150 27.84 -6.66 -8.19
C GLU A 150 27.52 -7.47 -6.93
N ALA A 151 26.58 -7.00 -6.11
CA ALA A 151 26.09 -7.71 -4.95
C ALA A 151 24.58 -7.50 -4.76
N MET A 152 24.14 -6.25 -4.59
CA MET A 152 22.73 -5.91 -4.41
C MET A 152 21.90 -6.28 -5.65
N ARG A 153 22.39 -6.02 -6.87
CA ARG A 153 21.72 -6.45 -8.12
C ARG A 153 21.56 -7.96 -8.26
N LEU A 154 22.43 -8.74 -7.62
CA LEU A 154 22.38 -10.20 -7.61
C LEU A 154 21.44 -10.75 -6.52
N GLY A 155 20.88 -9.86 -5.68
CA GLY A 155 20.01 -10.21 -4.55
C GLY A 155 20.76 -10.46 -3.23
N ASN A 156 22.07 -10.22 -3.16
CA ASN A 156 22.83 -10.38 -1.92
C ASN A 156 22.54 -9.24 -0.91
N PHE A 157 23.08 -9.35 0.31
CA PHE A 157 22.83 -8.39 1.41
C PHE A 157 23.97 -7.38 1.64
N LEU A 158 25.14 -7.61 1.03
CA LEU A 158 26.28 -6.69 1.08
C LEU A 158 25.87 -5.35 0.47
N ASP A 159 26.25 -4.25 1.11
CA ASP A 159 26.25 -2.93 0.47
C ASP A 159 27.69 -2.63 0.01
N PRO A 160 28.04 -2.87 -1.26
CA PRO A 160 29.42 -2.84 -1.72
C PRO A 160 29.99 -1.41 -1.79
N ALA A 161 31.14 -1.19 -1.17
CA ALA A 161 31.92 0.05 -1.31
C ALA A 161 33.33 -0.23 -1.88
N ILE A 162 33.72 0.56 -2.88
CA ILE A 162 35.04 0.53 -3.54
C ILE A 162 35.83 1.77 -3.13
N THR A 163 37.05 1.57 -2.65
CA THR A 163 38.00 2.66 -2.37
C THR A 163 39.31 2.42 -3.12
N ILE A 164 39.89 3.43 -3.76
CA ILE A 164 41.23 3.36 -4.37
C ILE A 164 42.18 4.20 -3.54
N PHE A 165 43.33 3.63 -3.19
CA PHE A 165 44.41 4.28 -2.47
C PHE A 165 45.68 4.38 -3.32
N ASP A 166 46.44 5.45 -3.11
CA ASP A 166 47.81 5.57 -3.62
C ASP A 166 48.82 4.71 -2.82
N ALA A 167 50.07 4.70 -3.29
CA ALA A 167 51.17 3.96 -2.64
C ALA A 167 51.52 4.48 -1.22
N SER A 168 51.07 5.67 -0.84
CA SER A 168 51.22 6.25 0.50
C SER A 168 50.04 5.93 1.43
N GLY A 169 48.98 5.28 0.92
CA GLY A 169 47.78 4.96 1.68
C GLY A 169 46.74 6.08 1.73
N ASN A 170 46.85 7.13 0.90
CA ASN A 170 45.82 8.16 0.79
C ASN A 170 44.69 7.68 -0.12
N VAL A 171 43.43 7.99 0.22
CA VAL A 171 42.29 7.75 -0.67
C VAL A 171 42.36 8.71 -1.86
N ILE A 172 42.37 8.16 -3.08
CA ILE A 172 42.35 8.92 -4.35
C ILE A 172 41.05 8.77 -5.13
N ALA A 173 40.23 7.76 -4.80
CA ALA A 173 38.86 7.63 -5.27
C ALA A 173 38.02 6.78 -4.32
N TYR A 174 36.70 7.01 -4.31
CA TYR A 174 35.73 6.28 -3.51
C TYR A 174 34.40 6.19 -4.28
N MET A 175 33.68 5.06 -4.16
CA MET A 175 32.34 4.87 -4.70
C MET A 175 31.60 3.75 -3.95
N ASP A 176 30.38 4.05 -3.48
CA ASP A 176 29.38 3.12 -2.92
C ASP A 176 28.14 2.99 -3.82
N GLU A 177 27.68 4.09 -4.41
CA GLU A 177 26.53 4.11 -5.31
C GLU A 177 26.86 4.77 -6.65
N THR A 178 26.37 4.19 -7.75
CA THR A 178 26.47 4.88 -9.05
C THR A 178 25.34 5.89 -9.18
N ALA A 179 25.57 7.11 -8.70
CA ALA A 179 24.67 8.23 -8.92
C ALA A 179 24.53 8.52 -10.43
N PRO A 180 23.31 8.71 -10.98
CA PRO A 180 23.15 9.22 -12.33
C PRO A 180 23.73 10.64 -12.40
N ASN A 181 24.50 10.92 -13.45
CA ASN A 181 25.07 12.25 -13.70
C ASN A 181 23.96 13.28 -14.03
N GLY A 182 23.32 13.81 -12.99
CA GLY A 182 22.34 14.90 -13.06
C GLY A 182 20.97 14.50 -13.63
N PHE A 183 20.01 14.22 -12.73
CA PHE A 183 18.55 14.30 -12.90
C PHE A 183 17.82 13.62 -14.09
N ASP A 184 18.51 13.09 -15.11
CA ASP A 184 17.86 12.54 -16.31
C ASP A 184 18.04 11.00 -16.47
N LYS A 185 16.91 10.30 -16.30
CA LYS A 185 16.45 9.13 -17.08
C LYS A 185 17.03 7.73 -16.85
N GLU A 186 18.01 7.51 -15.97
CA GLU A 186 18.29 6.15 -15.44
C GLU A 186 18.11 6.07 -13.91
N PRO A 187 17.47 5.02 -13.37
CA PRO A 187 17.46 4.79 -11.93
C PRO A 187 18.89 4.49 -11.44
N PRO A 188 19.30 4.99 -10.26
CA PRO A 188 20.65 4.78 -9.75
C PRO A 188 20.96 3.29 -9.60
N SER A 189 22.18 2.90 -9.97
CA SER A 189 22.64 1.52 -9.76
C SER A 189 22.97 1.32 -8.29
N VAL A 190 22.32 0.32 -7.69
CA VAL A 190 22.48 -0.13 -6.30
C VAL A 190 23.86 -0.73 -5.96
N ASP A 191 24.74 -0.87 -6.96
CA ASP A 191 26.14 -1.26 -6.76
C ASP A 191 27.07 -0.19 -7.41
N PRO A 192 28.30 0.01 -6.89
CA PRO A 192 29.23 1.02 -7.37
C PRO A 192 29.90 0.63 -8.69
N HIS A 193 30.04 1.63 -9.56
CA HIS A 193 30.80 1.58 -10.80
C HIS A 193 31.79 2.75 -10.83
N LEU A 194 33.07 2.46 -10.61
CA LEU A 194 34.13 3.45 -10.50
C LEU A 194 35.09 3.34 -11.70
N VAL A 195 35.17 4.40 -12.50
CA VAL A 195 36.22 4.55 -13.53
C VAL A 195 37.17 5.64 -13.07
N HIS A 196 38.44 5.29 -12.85
CA HIS A 196 39.46 6.23 -12.37
C HIS A 196 40.59 6.38 -13.38
N THR A 197 41.09 7.62 -13.54
CA THR A 197 42.27 7.95 -14.38
C THR A 197 43.45 8.25 -13.46
N PHE A 198 44.53 7.47 -13.57
CA PHE A 198 45.65 7.55 -12.63
C PHE A 198 46.63 8.67 -13.02
N GLY A 199 46.88 9.61 -12.11
CA GLY A 199 47.73 10.78 -12.40
C GLY A 199 49.24 10.49 -12.50
N LYS A 200 49.70 9.34 -12.00
CA LYS A 200 51.11 8.92 -11.98
C LYS A 200 51.23 7.43 -12.29
N ALA A 201 52.35 7.01 -12.87
CA ALA A 201 52.68 5.60 -12.96
C ALA A 201 52.99 5.04 -11.56
N GLY A 202 52.46 3.87 -11.20
CA GLY A 202 52.70 3.24 -9.90
C GLY A 202 51.76 2.09 -9.56
N ARG A 203 51.93 1.55 -8.34
CA ARG A 203 51.09 0.50 -7.76
C ARG A 203 50.04 1.12 -6.83
N TYR A 204 48.79 0.74 -7.01
CA TYR A 204 47.63 1.29 -6.32
C TYR A 204 46.82 0.18 -5.66
N ARG A 205 46.18 0.48 -4.53
CA ARG A 205 45.38 -0.49 -3.76
C ARG A 205 43.90 -0.20 -3.97
N ILE A 206 43.15 -1.18 -4.46
CA ILE A 206 41.69 -1.17 -4.53
C ILE A 206 41.18 -1.96 -3.31
N GLU A 207 40.38 -1.34 -2.46
CA GLU A 207 39.70 -1.96 -1.33
C GLU A 207 38.22 -2.16 -1.66
N MET A 208 37.71 -3.36 -1.38
CA MET A 208 36.32 -3.77 -1.52
C MET A 208 35.80 -4.21 -0.16
N ARG A 209 34.71 -3.61 0.31
CA ARG A 209 34.12 -3.89 1.63
C ARG A 209 32.61 -3.69 1.66
N ASP A 210 31.99 -4.00 2.80
CA ASP A 210 30.67 -3.50 3.14
C ASP A 210 30.76 -2.03 3.55
N ALA A 211 29.91 -1.16 2.99
CA ALA A 211 29.86 0.27 3.32
C ALA A 211 29.67 0.51 4.83
N ALA A 212 28.80 -0.30 5.45
CA ALA A 212 28.49 -0.29 6.88
C ALA A 212 29.55 -0.95 7.78
N LEU A 213 30.60 -1.53 7.21
CA LEU A 213 31.58 -2.36 7.93
C LEU A 213 30.98 -3.58 8.64
N ARG A 214 29.89 -4.18 8.12
CA ARG A 214 29.36 -5.48 8.60
C ARG A 214 30.02 -6.64 7.84
N GLY A 215 29.82 -7.86 8.32
CA GLY A 215 30.08 -9.07 7.55
C GLY A 215 29.14 -10.21 7.95
N ARG A 216 28.77 -11.05 6.99
CA ARG A 216 27.94 -12.27 7.12
C ARG A 216 28.25 -13.21 5.95
N GLU A 217 27.96 -14.51 6.05
CA GLU A 217 28.19 -15.43 4.92
C GLU A 217 27.40 -15.05 3.65
N SER A 218 26.22 -14.44 3.79
CA SER A 218 25.40 -13.98 2.68
C SER A 218 25.86 -12.67 2.01
N PHE A 219 27.03 -12.15 2.38
CA PHE A 219 27.59 -10.90 1.84
C PHE A 219 28.51 -11.20 0.64
N VAL A 220 27.95 -11.95 -0.31
CA VAL A 220 28.60 -12.34 -1.55
C VAL A 220 28.66 -11.16 -2.52
N TYR A 221 29.80 -10.98 -3.18
CA TYR A 221 29.97 -10.02 -4.26
C TYR A 221 30.76 -10.59 -5.43
N ARG A 222 30.64 -9.91 -6.56
CA ARG A 222 31.53 -10.01 -7.72
C ARG A 222 32.16 -8.65 -7.96
N LEU A 223 33.45 -8.61 -8.26
CA LEU A 223 34.20 -7.38 -8.51
C LEU A 223 34.94 -7.52 -9.84
N LEU A 224 34.47 -6.80 -10.85
CA LEU A 224 35.18 -6.63 -12.11
C LEU A 224 36.33 -5.63 -11.90
N ILE A 225 37.55 -6.03 -12.26
CA ILE A 225 38.68 -5.12 -12.38
C ILE A 225 39.29 -5.27 -13.78
N GLY A 226 39.41 -4.17 -14.51
CA GLY A 226 40.06 -4.18 -15.81
C GLY A 226 40.29 -2.80 -16.41
N ARG A 227 41.27 -2.72 -17.32
CA ARG A 227 41.55 -1.52 -18.12
C ARG A 227 40.30 -1.05 -18.87
N SER A 228 40.14 0.26 -18.96
CA SER A 228 39.04 0.90 -19.70
C SER A 228 39.31 0.87 -21.20
N GLU A 229 39.29 -0.32 -21.79
CA GLU A 229 39.25 -0.45 -23.25
C GLU A 229 37.84 -0.14 -23.77
N PRO A 230 37.69 0.54 -24.92
CA PRO A 230 36.43 0.64 -25.66
C PRO A 230 36.09 -0.70 -26.35
N GLY A 231 36.11 -1.79 -25.59
CA GLY A 231 35.72 -3.13 -26.03
C GLY A 231 34.21 -3.23 -26.12
N PHE A 232 33.64 -2.72 -27.21
CA PHE A 232 32.22 -2.91 -27.53
C PHE A 232 32.03 -3.66 -28.85
N GLU A 233 31.04 -4.54 -28.88
CA GLU A 233 30.56 -5.21 -30.07
C GLU A 233 29.35 -4.44 -30.59
N VAL A 234 29.50 -3.88 -31.80
CA VAL A 234 28.40 -3.27 -32.54
C VAL A 234 27.75 -4.35 -33.39
N TYR A 235 26.46 -4.59 -33.21
CA TYR A 235 25.70 -5.52 -34.03
C TYR A 235 24.34 -4.96 -34.42
N THR A 236 23.84 -5.33 -35.60
CA THR A 236 22.52 -4.95 -36.09
C THR A 236 21.54 -6.09 -35.83
N LEU A 237 20.28 -5.77 -35.48
CA LEU A 237 19.25 -6.79 -35.24
C LEU A 237 18.77 -7.50 -36.51
N THR A 238 19.07 -6.92 -37.68
CA THR A 238 18.93 -7.57 -38.97
C THR A 238 20.22 -7.46 -39.79
N ASN A 239 20.52 -8.51 -40.54
CA ASN A 239 21.55 -8.59 -41.57
C ASN A 239 20.98 -8.56 -43.00
N GLN A 240 19.65 -8.47 -43.15
CA GLN A 240 18.95 -8.26 -44.42
C GLN A 240 17.94 -7.12 -44.28
N VAL A 241 18.04 -6.13 -45.16
CA VAL A 241 17.14 -4.97 -45.19
C VAL A 241 16.55 -4.86 -46.58
N THR A 242 15.27 -5.17 -46.71
CA THR A 242 14.52 -5.02 -47.97
C THR A 242 13.78 -3.69 -47.94
N VAL A 243 14.06 -2.80 -48.89
CA VAL A 243 13.41 -1.50 -49.05
C VAL A 243 13.06 -1.25 -50.52
N ALA A 244 11.91 -0.60 -50.76
CA ALA A 244 11.57 -0.09 -52.08
C ALA A 244 12.49 1.08 -52.49
N ALA A 245 12.71 1.25 -53.79
CA ALA A 245 13.52 2.34 -54.32
C ALA A 245 13.00 3.71 -53.85
N GLY A 246 13.90 4.54 -53.31
CA GLY A 246 13.57 5.88 -52.78
C GLY A 246 13.07 5.92 -51.33
N GLN A 247 12.76 4.78 -50.70
CA GLN A 247 12.36 4.71 -49.29
C GLN A 247 13.56 4.61 -48.33
N LYS A 248 13.34 4.96 -47.05
CA LYS A 248 14.36 4.88 -45.98
C LYS A 248 13.98 3.78 -44.98
N ALA A 249 14.92 2.92 -44.60
CA ALA A 249 14.77 2.02 -43.46
C ALA A 249 15.54 2.53 -42.23
N LEU A 250 14.99 2.27 -41.05
CA LEU A 250 15.72 2.40 -39.79
C LEU A 250 16.56 1.15 -39.55
N LEU A 251 17.86 1.32 -39.28
CA LEU A 251 18.75 0.24 -38.88
C LEU A 251 18.98 0.34 -37.37
N THR A 252 18.39 -0.57 -36.60
CA THR A 252 18.63 -0.66 -35.15
C THR A 252 20.01 -1.25 -34.90
N VAL A 253 20.94 -0.37 -34.56
CA VAL A 253 22.29 -0.71 -34.09
C VAL A 253 22.25 -0.91 -32.58
N ARG A 254 22.75 -2.05 -32.09
CA ARG A 254 23.03 -2.28 -30.67
C ARG A 254 24.53 -2.25 -30.43
N VAL A 255 24.91 -1.73 -29.27
CA VAL A 255 26.28 -1.65 -28.79
C VAL A 255 26.34 -2.44 -27.47
N ARG A 256 27.11 -3.52 -27.42
CA ARG A 256 27.29 -4.38 -26.23
C ARG A 256 28.73 -4.28 -25.73
N ARG A 257 28.94 -3.98 -24.45
CA ARG A 257 30.28 -4.02 -23.85
C ARG A 257 30.75 -5.48 -23.70
N ARG A 258 31.99 -5.79 -24.08
CA ARG A 258 32.67 -7.03 -23.68
C ARG A 258 32.89 -7.02 -22.17
N GLY A 259 32.74 -8.16 -21.49
CA GLY A 259 32.72 -8.22 -20.02
C GLY A 259 31.33 -8.30 -19.36
N GLY A 260 30.24 -8.43 -20.12
CA GLY A 260 28.90 -8.77 -19.58
C GLY A 260 28.15 -7.68 -18.80
N LEU A 261 28.75 -6.49 -18.61
CA LEU A 261 28.06 -5.31 -18.05
C LEU A 261 27.18 -4.63 -19.11
N GLU A 262 25.90 -5.04 -19.21
CA GLU A 262 24.89 -4.26 -19.91
C GLU A 262 24.36 -3.11 -19.04
N HIS A 263 24.85 -1.89 -19.29
CA HIS A 263 24.05 -0.69 -18.98
C HIS A 263 22.83 -0.64 -19.91
N ALA A 264 21.77 0.06 -19.49
CA ALA A 264 20.66 0.33 -20.40
C ALA A 264 21.18 1.16 -21.60
N GLY A 265 20.63 0.88 -22.78
CA GLY A 265 21.27 1.29 -24.02
C GLY A 265 21.20 2.79 -24.25
N GLN A 266 22.36 3.44 -24.40
CA GLN A 266 22.41 4.74 -25.07
C GLN A 266 22.01 4.56 -26.54
N SER A 267 20.82 5.05 -26.89
CA SER A 267 20.42 5.22 -28.29
C SER A 267 21.18 6.40 -28.90
N MET A 268 22.32 6.12 -29.52
CA MET A 268 23.09 7.09 -30.30
C MET A 268 22.34 7.45 -31.60
N GLY A 269 21.65 8.60 -31.60
CA GLY A 269 21.01 9.14 -32.79
C GLY A 269 22.04 9.62 -33.83
N GLY A 270 22.30 8.81 -34.85
CA GLY A 270 23.18 9.17 -35.96
C GLY A 270 22.52 10.14 -36.95
N ARG A 271 23.29 11.12 -37.45
CA ARG A 271 22.92 11.85 -38.68
C ARG A 271 23.05 10.91 -39.90
N PRO A 272 22.22 11.07 -40.94
CA PRO A 272 22.25 10.19 -42.11
C PRO A 272 23.57 10.30 -42.89
N ALA A 273 24.03 9.17 -43.42
CA ALA A 273 25.10 9.13 -44.40
C ALA A 273 24.62 9.69 -45.76
N PRO A 274 25.50 10.31 -46.56
CA PRO A 274 25.16 10.78 -47.90
C PRO A 274 24.86 9.60 -48.86
N PRO A 275 24.12 9.82 -49.97
CA PRO A 275 23.66 8.73 -50.83
C PRO A 275 24.79 8.04 -51.58
N GLY A 276 24.68 6.71 -51.72
CA GLY A 276 25.44 5.92 -52.69
C GLY A 276 26.69 5.21 -52.14
N ARG A 277 26.51 3.99 -51.63
CA ARG A 277 27.43 2.85 -51.76
C ARG A 277 26.74 1.57 -51.27
N VAL A 278 26.78 0.52 -52.09
CA VAL A 278 26.44 -0.85 -51.68
C VAL A 278 27.71 -1.49 -51.11
N ALA A 279 27.61 -2.18 -49.97
CA ALA A 279 28.72 -2.93 -49.38
C ALA A 279 28.47 -4.43 -49.55
N GLU A 280 29.06 -5.03 -50.60
CA GLU A 280 29.12 -6.48 -50.73
C GLU A 280 30.18 -7.10 -49.81
N ARG A 281 29.96 -8.36 -49.46
CA ARG A 281 30.83 -9.16 -48.59
C ARG A 281 31.92 -9.84 -49.41
N ARG A 282 33.20 -9.70 -49.01
CA ARG A 282 34.26 -10.63 -49.43
C ARG A 282 34.83 -11.43 -48.24
N GLY A 283 35.22 -12.66 -48.54
CA GLY A 283 35.71 -13.65 -47.58
C GLY A 283 37.18 -13.45 -47.17
N PRO A 284 37.74 -14.41 -46.39
CA PRO A 284 38.89 -14.14 -45.53
C PRO A 284 40.24 -14.58 -46.11
N THR A 285 41.11 -13.63 -46.48
CA THR A 285 42.58 -13.79 -46.58
C THR A 285 43.28 -12.43 -46.72
N GLY A 286 44.42 -12.25 -46.06
CA GLY A 286 45.49 -11.34 -46.52
C GLY A 286 45.49 -9.88 -46.05
N GLU A 287 46.37 -9.60 -45.09
CA GLU A 287 47.28 -8.43 -44.92
C GLU A 287 46.82 -6.96 -45.13
N HIS A 288 47.47 -6.09 -44.35
CA HIS A 288 47.38 -4.62 -44.31
C HIS A 288 47.84 -3.93 -45.63
N PRO A 289 47.52 -2.63 -45.90
CA PRO A 289 47.26 -1.57 -44.93
C PRO A 289 46.06 -0.62 -45.19
N PHE A 290 45.64 0.09 -44.13
CA PHE A 290 44.71 1.22 -44.23
C PHE A 290 45.39 2.47 -44.83
N PRO A 291 44.81 3.11 -45.85
CA PRO A 291 45.13 4.49 -46.19
C PRO A 291 44.58 5.45 -45.12
N ARG A 292 45.39 6.44 -44.75
CA ARG A 292 44.96 7.58 -43.91
C ARG A 292 44.09 8.51 -44.75
N ASP A 293 42.78 8.58 -44.47
CA ASP A 293 42.04 9.84 -44.22
C ASP A 293 40.52 9.61 -44.23
N ILE A 294 39.91 9.65 -43.03
CA ILE A 294 38.52 10.05 -42.84
C ILE A 294 38.48 11.04 -41.67
N ARG A 295 38.61 12.33 -41.97
CA ARG A 295 38.34 13.41 -41.01
C ARG A 295 36.85 13.72 -40.98
N GLY A 296 36.09 12.92 -40.23
CA GLY A 296 34.68 13.16 -39.90
C GLY A 296 34.47 12.99 -38.39
N GLY A 297 34.56 14.09 -37.64
CA GLY A 297 34.70 14.04 -36.18
C GLY A 297 33.42 13.65 -35.43
N PHE A 298 33.48 12.58 -34.65
CA PHE A 298 32.60 12.37 -33.50
C PHE A 298 33.14 13.18 -32.31
N PHE A 299 32.40 14.19 -31.86
CA PHE A 299 32.80 14.99 -30.69
C PHE A 299 32.27 14.37 -29.39
N LEU A 300 33.17 13.75 -28.63
CA LEU A 300 32.99 13.60 -27.17
C LEU A 300 33.44 14.91 -26.50
N ARG A 301 32.56 15.56 -25.72
CA ARG A 301 32.99 16.68 -24.86
C ARG A 301 33.81 16.11 -23.70
N ARG A 302 35.09 16.48 -23.61
CA ARG A 302 35.82 16.45 -22.34
C ARG A 302 35.23 17.54 -21.44
N ASN A 303 34.75 17.17 -20.25
CA ASN A 303 34.54 18.12 -19.17
C ASN A 303 35.77 18.06 -18.24
N GLU A 304 36.40 19.21 -18.02
CA GLU A 304 37.54 19.34 -17.13
C GLU A 304 37.06 19.48 -15.67
N CYS A 305 37.66 18.72 -14.74
CA CYS A 305 37.42 18.90 -13.32
C CYS A 305 38.04 20.22 -12.83
N ARG A 306 37.23 21.26 -12.64
CA ARG A 306 37.65 22.44 -11.88
C ARG A 306 37.55 22.16 -10.38
N HIS A 307 38.69 22.19 -9.70
CA HIS A 307 38.72 22.44 -8.25
C HIS A 307 38.29 23.88 -7.98
N SER A 308 37.53 24.11 -6.90
CA SER A 308 37.29 25.45 -6.39
C SER A 308 37.32 25.46 -4.87
N ALA A 309 38.46 25.87 -4.31
CA ALA A 309 38.59 26.26 -2.92
C ALA A 309 38.53 27.80 -2.81
N ALA A 310 37.84 28.29 -1.78
CA ALA A 310 37.87 29.64 -1.22
C ALA A 310 37.47 30.86 -2.09
N GLY A 311 36.85 31.85 -1.41
CA GLY A 311 37.33 33.22 -1.55
C GLY A 311 36.44 34.29 -2.21
N ALA A 312 35.38 34.70 -1.50
CA ALA A 312 35.04 36.10 -1.20
C ALA A 312 34.76 37.19 -2.28
N HIS A 313 33.83 38.09 -1.88
CA HIS A 313 33.60 39.48 -2.32
C HIS A 313 33.09 39.82 -3.73
N GLY A 314 31.96 40.54 -3.75
CA GLY A 314 31.85 41.80 -4.51
C GLY A 314 30.57 42.04 -5.31
N GLY A 315 29.87 43.15 -5.03
CA GLY A 315 28.94 43.79 -5.98
C GLY A 315 27.44 43.71 -5.64
N ALA A 316 26.89 44.80 -5.10
CA ALA A 316 25.45 44.95 -4.83
C ALA A 316 24.89 46.23 -5.48
N ALA A 317 23.64 46.17 -5.97
CA ALA A 317 22.71 47.30 -6.10
C ALA A 317 21.31 46.76 -6.51
N GLY A 318 20.19 47.19 -5.91
CA GLY A 318 20.04 48.08 -4.76
C GLY A 318 18.56 48.39 -4.42
N LEU A 319 18.37 49.27 -3.41
CA LEU A 319 17.11 49.89 -2.94
C LEU A 319 16.11 48.96 -2.23
N ALA A 320 15.36 49.33 -1.17
CA ALA A 320 15.43 50.37 -0.12
C ALA A 320 14.19 50.15 0.81
N ALA A 321 14.09 50.50 2.10
CA ALA A 321 15.00 50.86 3.21
C ALA A 321 14.18 50.63 4.54
N ALA A 322 14.53 50.93 5.80
CA ALA A 322 15.64 51.66 6.46
C ALA A 322 15.74 51.21 7.96
N GLN A 323 16.40 52.01 8.81
CA GLN A 323 16.33 52.08 10.29
C GLN A 323 16.87 50.90 11.14
N ASP A 324 18.20 50.92 11.30
CA ASP A 324 18.97 50.67 12.53
C ASP A 324 18.67 51.78 13.60
N PRO A 325 19.14 51.79 14.88
CA PRO A 325 20.10 50.88 15.53
C PRO A 325 19.77 50.39 16.97
N GLY A 326 20.57 49.44 17.49
CA GLY A 326 20.42 48.94 18.88
C GLY A 326 21.58 48.09 19.42
N GLN A 327 22.78 48.67 19.55
CA GLN A 327 24.01 48.00 20.01
C GLN A 327 24.07 47.70 21.53
N ARG A 328 24.72 46.57 21.88
CA ARG A 328 25.47 46.26 23.13
C ARG A 328 24.72 46.32 24.49
N ARG A 329 24.85 45.24 25.29
CA ARG A 329 25.89 45.15 26.36
C ARG A 329 25.89 43.81 27.10
N ASP A 330 27.05 43.17 27.02
CA ASP A 330 27.82 42.53 28.08
C ASP A 330 27.35 42.52 29.56
N GLU A 331 27.69 41.38 30.18
CA GLU A 331 28.34 41.21 31.50
C GLU A 331 27.57 41.00 32.84
N ARG A 332 27.89 39.83 33.43
CA ARG A 332 28.36 39.59 34.83
C ARG A 332 27.40 39.23 36.00
N LYS A 333 27.53 37.94 36.38
CA LYS A 333 28.05 37.40 37.68
C LYS A 333 27.36 37.72 39.03
N LYS A 334 27.07 36.62 39.75
CA LYS A 334 27.29 36.37 41.21
C LYS A 334 26.45 37.21 42.21
N ALA A 335 26.16 36.79 43.45
CA ALA A 335 26.57 35.60 44.24
C ALA A 335 25.46 35.12 45.20
N ARG A 336 25.74 33.97 45.85
CA ARG A 336 25.09 33.32 47.00
C ARG A 336 24.78 34.24 48.19
N ALA A 337 23.84 33.80 49.03
CA ALA A 337 24.04 33.68 50.49
C ALA A 337 23.23 32.48 51.03
N ASP A 338 23.78 31.78 52.03
CA ASP A 338 23.23 30.58 52.65
C ASP A 338 22.33 30.89 53.87
N GLY A 339 21.57 29.89 54.34
CA GLY A 339 20.82 29.95 55.60
C GLY A 339 20.35 28.58 56.08
N SER A 340 21.17 27.90 56.89
CA SER A 340 20.93 26.55 57.43
C SER A 340 20.50 26.56 58.90
N GLY A 341 19.70 25.57 59.29
CA GLY A 341 19.33 25.25 60.68
C GLY A 341 19.00 23.75 60.82
N LEU A 342 19.36 23.13 61.95
CA LEU A 342 19.50 21.67 62.10
C LEU A 342 18.65 21.08 63.26
N LEU A 343 17.96 19.96 62.98
CA LEU A 343 17.85 18.70 63.79
C LEU A 343 17.22 18.71 65.22
N PRO A 344 16.89 17.55 65.86
CA PRO A 344 16.43 16.23 65.35
C PRO A 344 15.36 15.44 66.20
N LEU A 345 14.95 14.25 65.68
CA LEU A 345 14.64 12.95 66.36
C LEU A 345 13.40 12.73 67.28
N ALA A 346 12.56 11.73 66.92
CA ALA A 346 12.23 10.50 67.70
C ALA A 346 11.30 9.54 66.89
N ALA A 347 11.17 8.26 67.28
CA ALA A 347 10.46 7.20 66.52
C ALA A 347 9.87 6.07 67.39
N ASP A 348 8.91 5.28 66.85
CA ASP A 348 8.59 3.85 67.15
C ASP A 348 7.51 3.36 66.14
N ARG A 349 7.55 2.19 65.45
CA ARG A 349 7.58 0.73 65.79
C ARG A 349 6.20 0.14 66.22
N VAL A 350 5.48 -0.64 65.37
CA VAL A 350 5.63 -2.08 64.97
C VAL A 350 5.07 -3.05 66.06
N PRO A 351 4.16 -4.03 65.77
CA PRO A 351 4.54 -5.33 65.17
C PRO A 351 3.49 -6.07 64.28
N ALA A 352 3.84 -7.30 63.86
CA ALA A 352 3.18 -8.14 62.85
C ALA A 352 2.74 -9.53 63.39
N GLY A 353 1.96 -10.31 62.63
CA GLY A 353 1.91 -11.77 62.82
C GLY A 353 0.72 -12.56 62.20
N PRO A 354 0.84 -13.90 62.02
CA PRO A 354 0.86 -14.49 60.66
C PRO A 354 0.10 -15.84 60.45
N LEU A 355 0.26 -16.44 59.24
CA LEU A 355 0.26 -17.90 58.87
C LEU A 355 -0.92 -18.53 58.07
N ARG A 356 -0.53 -19.29 57.01
CA ARG A 356 -0.98 -20.62 56.46
C ARG A 356 -2.51 -20.93 56.35
N GLY A 357 -3.01 -21.73 55.40
CA GLY A 357 -2.45 -22.50 54.28
C GLY A 357 -3.19 -23.85 54.05
N ARG A 358 -3.12 -24.41 52.83
CA ARG A 358 -3.55 -25.77 52.36
C ARG A 358 -5.00 -26.06 51.95
N ASP A 359 -5.09 -26.67 50.75
CA ASP A 359 -5.73 -27.93 50.33
C ASP A 359 -7.24 -28.21 50.58
N GLY A 360 -7.90 -28.82 49.58
CA GLY A 360 -9.23 -29.46 49.69
C GLY A 360 -9.14 -30.91 50.24
N PRO A 361 -10.10 -31.83 50.01
CA PRO A 361 -11.21 -31.80 49.02
C PRO A 361 -12.59 -32.27 49.58
N ASP A 362 -13.47 -32.71 48.66
CA ASP A 362 -14.63 -33.61 48.82
C ASP A 362 -15.94 -33.17 49.54
N GLY A 363 -17.06 -33.41 48.82
CA GLY A 363 -18.09 -34.30 49.39
C GLY A 363 -19.51 -33.75 49.64
N GLY A 364 -20.37 -33.77 48.61
CA GLY A 364 -21.68 -34.44 48.73
C GLY A 364 -23.00 -33.65 48.82
N ARG A 365 -23.82 -33.81 47.76
CA ARG A 365 -25.30 -33.98 47.75
C ARG A 365 -26.20 -32.82 48.24
N ALA A 366 -27.47 -32.69 47.84
CA ALA A 366 -28.23 -33.15 46.65
C ALA A 366 -29.63 -32.45 46.67
N SER A 367 -30.47 -32.75 45.65
CA SER A 367 -31.83 -32.21 45.37
C SER A 367 -31.86 -30.79 44.78
N GLY A 368 -32.57 -30.47 43.70
CA GLY A 368 -33.33 -31.33 42.76
C GLY A 368 -34.79 -30.89 42.64
N PHE A 369 -35.21 -30.54 41.43
CA PHE A 369 -36.53 -30.87 40.83
C PHE A 369 -36.55 -30.38 39.39
N ALA A 370 -37.16 -31.16 38.49
CA ALA A 370 -37.19 -30.87 37.06
C ALA A 370 -38.62 -30.73 36.52
N ALA A 371 -38.80 -29.71 35.70
CA ALA A 371 -39.61 -29.66 34.47
C ALA A 371 -41.13 -29.90 34.49
N ARG A 372 -41.76 -29.31 33.45
CA ARG A 372 -43.12 -29.49 32.87
C ARG A 372 -44.15 -28.42 33.26
N SER A 373 -45.03 -27.91 32.38
CA SER A 373 -45.13 -27.96 30.89
C SER A 373 -46.31 -27.06 30.41
N PHE A 374 -46.65 -27.09 29.11
CA PHE A 374 -47.97 -26.79 28.49
C PHE A 374 -48.27 -25.35 27.94
N PRO A 375 -49.24 -25.20 26.98
CA PRO A 375 -48.95 -24.46 25.73
C PRO A 375 -50.00 -23.39 25.32
N HIS A 376 -49.93 -22.95 24.05
CA HIS A 376 -50.87 -22.06 23.33
C HIS A 376 -52.36 -22.40 23.45
N PRO A 377 -53.21 -21.38 23.21
CA PRO A 377 -54.25 -21.54 22.19
C PRO A 377 -54.43 -20.38 21.18
N SER A 378 -55.32 -20.66 20.24
CA SER A 378 -55.66 -20.12 18.91
C SER A 378 -56.40 -18.77 18.77
N ASN A 379 -56.48 -18.33 17.50
CA ASN A 379 -57.34 -17.27 16.93
C ASN A 379 -58.80 -17.26 17.42
N ALA A 380 -59.45 -16.08 17.48
CA ALA A 380 -60.50 -15.67 16.51
C ALA A 380 -61.28 -14.38 16.89
N MET A 381 -61.93 -13.80 15.86
CA MET A 381 -63.02 -12.81 15.85
C MET A 381 -62.76 -11.33 16.14
N ARG A 382 -63.51 -10.52 15.37
CA ARG A 382 -63.52 -9.05 15.33
C ARG A 382 -64.45 -8.51 16.41
N LEU A 383 -64.15 -7.33 16.94
CA LEU A 383 -65.16 -6.43 17.51
C LEU A 383 -64.83 -4.99 17.17
N THR A 384 -65.78 -4.33 16.51
CA THR A 384 -65.70 -2.94 16.06
C THR A 384 -66.19 -2.04 17.20
N THR A 385 -65.30 -1.29 17.87
CA THR A 385 -65.75 -0.28 18.84
C THR A 385 -64.87 0.98 18.80
N ILE A 386 -65.45 2.05 18.24
CA ILE A 386 -65.35 3.47 18.62
C ILE A 386 -63.97 3.95 19.11
N ALA A 387 -63.31 4.74 18.27
CA ALA A 387 -62.25 5.63 18.71
C ALA A 387 -62.81 6.73 19.62
N LEU A 388 -62.46 6.70 20.92
CA LEU A 388 -62.62 7.85 21.81
C LEU A 388 -61.35 8.07 22.65
N LEU A 389 -60.72 9.22 22.41
CA LEU A 389 -59.81 9.98 23.29
C LEU A 389 -59.15 9.25 24.47
N GLY A 390 -57.92 8.82 24.25
CA GLY A 390 -56.93 8.50 25.29
C GLY A 390 -55.70 9.41 25.22
N PHE A 391 -55.90 10.73 25.12
CA PHE A 391 -54.81 11.71 25.22
C PHE A 391 -54.26 11.70 26.65
N VAL A 392 -53.27 10.84 26.92
CA VAL A 392 -52.41 11.00 28.11
C VAL A 392 -51.45 12.14 27.83
N SER A 393 -51.94 13.36 28.02
CA SER A 393 -51.11 14.55 28.10
C SER A 393 -50.20 14.41 29.32
N VAL A 394 -48.96 13.98 29.11
CA VAL A 394 -47.88 14.17 30.09
C VAL A 394 -47.50 15.65 30.08
N ALA A 395 -48.40 16.47 30.62
CA ALA A 395 -48.14 17.85 31.00
C ALA A 395 -47.35 17.83 32.32
N LEU A 396 -46.10 17.36 32.26
CA LEU A 396 -45.12 17.69 33.27
C LEU A 396 -44.81 19.19 33.10
N ALA A 397 -45.23 19.98 34.09
CA ALA A 397 -45.03 21.41 34.11
C ALA A 397 -43.53 21.74 34.06
N ALA A 398 -43.07 22.26 32.92
CA ALA A 398 -41.77 22.92 32.83
C ALA A 398 -41.94 24.37 33.30
N GLU A 399 -42.08 24.56 34.62
CA GLU A 399 -42.00 25.90 35.19
C GLU A 399 -40.59 26.48 35.03
N GLY A 400 -40.51 27.66 34.41
CA GLY A 400 -39.56 28.69 34.83
C GLY A 400 -38.06 28.49 34.58
N ARG A 401 -37.57 27.45 33.87
CA ARG A 401 -36.14 27.42 33.49
C ARG A 401 -35.85 28.54 32.48
N PRO A 402 -34.91 29.47 32.75
CA PRO A 402 -34.49 30.46 31.76
C PRO A 402 -33.93 29.81 30.50
N VAL A 403 -34.18 30.42 29.34
CA VAL A 403 -33.63 29.93 28.08
C VAL A 403 -32.11 30.15 28.11
N SER A 404 -31.34 29.13 27.76
CA SER A 404 -29.87 29.18 27.76
C SER A 404 -29.29 28.99 26.36
N PHE A 405 -28.13 29.58 26.11
CA PHE A 405 -27.51 29.48 24.80
C PHE A 405 -27.12 28.03 24.48
N ARG A 406 -26.41 27.37 25.42
CA ARG A 406 -25.92 26.00 25.26
C ARG A 406 -27.07 25.00 25.05
N ARG A 407 -28.11 25.03 25.89
CA ARG A 407 -29.17 24.01 25.85
C ARG A 407 -30.26 24.26 24.81
N ASP A 408 -30.58 25.52 24.50
CA ASP A 408 -31.77 25.87 23.72
C ASP A 408 -31.44 26.56 22.38
N VAL A 409 -30.46 27.47 22.36
CA VAL A 409 -30.15 28.28 21.16
C VAL A 409 -29.17 27.60 20.20
N ALA A 410 -28.05 27.06 20.68
CA ALA A 410 -27.07 26.38 19.84
C ALA A 410 -27.67 25.19 19.04
N PRO A 411 -28.61 24.40 19.59
CA PRO A 411 -29.38 23.41 18.82
C PRO A 411 -30.23 24.04 17.70
N ILE A 412 -30.94 25.16 17.94
CA ILE A 412 -31.71 25.87 16.91
C ILE A 412 -30.79 26.33 15.76
N LEU A 413 -29.65 26.94 16.09
CA LEU A 413 -28.67 27.41 15.08
C LEU A 413 -28.14 26.24 14.23
N THR A 414 -28.09 25.03 14.78
CA THR A 414 -27.65 23.83 14.06
C THR A 414 -28.77 23.18 13.24
N ALA A 415 -29.96 22.99 13.81
CA ALA A 415 -31.14 22.47 13.11
C ALA A 415 -31.48 23.28 11.85
N ARG A 416 -31.38 24.61 11.95
CA ARG A 416 -31.63 25.55 10.85
C ARG A 416 -30.40 25.83 9.96
N GLY A 417 -29.31 25.07 10.15
CA GLY A 417 -28.14 25.06 9.27
C GLY A 417 -27.24 26.30 9.33
N CYS A 418 -27.43 27.20 10.31
CA CYS A 418 -26.58 28.39 10.49
C CYS A 418 -25.12 28.02 10.79
N THR A 419 -24.92 26.97 11.61
CA THR A 419 -23.60 26.36 11.91
C THR A 419 -23.10 25.39 10.83
N GLY A 420 -23.78 25.29 9.67
CA GLY A 420 -23.34 24.41 8.58
C GLY A 420 -22.10 24.92 7.84
N SER A 421 -21.36 24.01 7.20
CA SER A 421 -20.13 24.28 6.42
C SER A 421 -20.32 25.27 5.27
N ASN A 422 -21.53 25.36 4.71
CA ASN A 422 -21.88 26.31 3.66
C ASN A 422 -22.30 27.69 4.20
N CYS A 423 -22.49 27.82 5.52
CA CYS A 423 -22.92 29.03 6.23
C CYS A 423 -21.83 29.48 7.23
N HIS A 424 -22.21 29.92 8.43
CA HIS A 424 -21.27 30.51 9.39
C HIS A 424 -20.32 29.50 10.03
N GLY A 425 -20.64 28.19 9.99
CA GLY A 425 -19.76 27.11 10.41
C GLY A 425 -18.60 26.81 9.45
N SER A 426 -18.49 27.50 8.31
CA SER A 426 -17.35 27.33 7.41
C SER A 426 -16.04 27.76 8.07
N VAL A 427 -14.89 27.23 7.61
CA VAL A 427 -13.56 27.53 8.18
C VAL A 427 -13.27 29.04 8.28
N ARG A 428 -13.78 29.84 7.34
CA ARG A 428 -13.64 31.31 7.29
C ARG A 428 -14.87 32.07 7.83
N GLY A 429 -15.95 31.39 8.20
CA GLY A 429 -17.26 32.01 8.43
C GLY A 429 -17.87 32.62 7.15
N LYS A 430 -18.87 33.48 7.30
CA LYS A 430 -19.48 34.27 6.22
C LYS A 430 -19.71 35.71 6.68
N ALA A 431 -19.33 36.67 5.85
CA ALA A 431 -19.50 38.11 6.09
C ALA A 431 -19.01 38.57 7.48
N GLY A 432 -17.81 38.14 7.90
CA GLY A 432 -17.23 38.46 9.21
C GLY A 432 -17.87 37.74 10.41
N PHE A 433 -18.91 36.93 10.20
CA PHE A 433 -19.51 36.10 11.26
C PHE A 433 -19.13 34.64 11.08
N LYS A 434 -18.46 34.07 12.09
CA LYS A 434 -18.07 32.67 12.16
C LYS A 434 -18.71 32.01 13.39
N LEU A 435 -19.21 30.81 13.18
CA LEU A 435 -19.64 29.87 14.22
C LEU A 435 -18.74 28.63 14.13
N SER A 436 -18.78 27.80 15.17
CA SER A 436 -18.27 26.44 15.18
C SER A 436 -19.08 25.58 14.20
N LEU A 437 -18.43 24.60 13.59
CA LEU A 437 -19.07 23.74 12.61
C LEU A 437 -20.02 22.76 13.32
N PHE A 438 -21.28 22.73 12.87
CA PHE A 438 -22.38 21.97 13.47
C PHE A 438 -22.58 22.19 14.99
N GLY A 439 -22.15 23.35 15.52
CA GLY A 439 -22.30 23.71 16.93
C GLY A 439 -21.32 22.99 17.87
N ALA A 440 -20.22 22.45 17.37
CA ALA A 440 -19.26 21.65 18.14
C ALA A 440 -18.55 22.38 19.30
N GLN A 441 -18.61 23.72 19.37
CA GLN A 441 -18.04 24.52 20.46
C GLN A 441 -19.03 25.63 20.88
N PRO A 442 -20.09 25.30 21.65
CA PRO A 442 -21.16 26.25 22.00
C PRO A 442 -20.68 27.50 22.75
N GLU A 443 -19.57 27.42 23.49
CA GLU A 443 -18.92 28.55 24.17
C GLU A 443 -18.46 29.60 23.16
N ASN A 444 -17.75 29.15 22.11
CA ASN A 444 -17.22 30.01 21.06
C ASN A 444 -18.36 30.58 20.20
N ASP A 445 -19.43 29.81 19.99
CA ASP A 445 -20.64 30.29 19.31
C ASP A 445 -21.36 31.37 20.11
N TYR A 446 -21.43 31.22 21.44
CA TYR A 446 -21.98 32.25 22.32
C TYR A 446 -21.17 33.54 22.25
N GLU A 447 -19.83 33.46 22.31
CA GLU A 447 -18.99 34.65 22.18
C GLU A 447 -19.14 35.33 20.81
N ALA A 448 -19.19 34.54 19.73
CA ALA A 448 -19.38 35.03 18.37
C ALA A 448 -20.76 35.71 18.17
N VAL A 449 -21.80 35.22 18.85
CA VAL A 449 -23.15 35.79 18.81
C VAL A 449 -23.28 37.03 19.70
N VAL A 450 -22.76 36.99 20.93
CA VAL A 450 -23.07 37.99 21.97
C VAL A 450 -21.98 39.05 22.15
N LYS A 451 -20.71 38.70 21.94
CA LYS A 451 -19.56 39.58 22.24
C LYS A 451 -18.91 40.17 20.99
N SER A 452 -18.75 39.39 19.92
CA SER A 452 -18.00 39.81 18.72
C SER A 452 -18.63 41.01 17.98
N ASP A 453 -17.76 41.84 17.39
CA ASP A 453 -18.08 43.11 16.72
C ASP A 453 -18.93 44.06 17.59
N GLY A 454 -18.56 44.20 18.87
CA GLY A 454 -19.26 45.09 19.82
C GLY A 454 -20.69 44.63 20.16
N GLY A 455 -20.97 43.34 20.07
CA GLY A 455 -22.29 42.77 20.38
C GLY A 455 -23.40 43.05 19.36
N ARG A 456 -23.08 43.68 18.20
CA ARG A 456 -24.02 44.15 17.15
C ARG A 456 -25.05 43.14 16.62
N ARG A 457 -24.92 41.84 16.96
CA ARG A 457 -25.80 40.77 16.51
C ARG A 457 -27.04 40.60 17.40
N VAL A 458 -26.97 41.09 18.64
CA VAL A 458 -28.01 40.98 19.66
C VAL A 458 -28.33 42.35 20.24
N ASP A 459 -29.56 42.82 20.01
CA ASP A 459 -30.11 44.03 20.62
C ASP A 459 -30.90 43.62 21.88
N ARG A 460 -30.31 43.81 23.06
CA ARG A 460 -30.96 43.48 24.34
C ARG A 460 -32.08 44.45 24.71
N GLY A 461 -32.04 45.69 24.23
CA GLY A 461 -33.07 46.69 24.48
C GLY A 461 -34.32 46.50 23.62
N ASN A 462 -34.15 45.95 22.41
CA ASN A 462 -35.22 45.61 21.51
C ASN A 462 -34.93 44.26 20.81
N PRO A 463 -35.23 43.11 21.46
CA PRO A 463 -34.86 41.79 20.95
C PRO A 463 -35.22 41.56 19.47
N PRO A 464 -36.43 41.90 18.97
CA PRO A 464 -36.80 41.78 17.55
C PRO A 464 -35.88 42.52 16.56
N ARG A 465 -35.14 43.57 16.98
CA ARG A 465 -34.18 44.28 16.11
C ARG A 465 -32.86 43.55 15.91
N SER A 466 -32.57 42.53 16.71
CA SER A 466 -31.35 41.72 16.65
C SER A 466 -31.10 41.16 15.24
N LEU A 467 -29.88 41.30 14.72
CA LEU A 467 -29.50 40.70 13.43
C LEU A 467 -29.62 39.17 13.44
N LEU A 468 -29.43 38.55 14.62
CA LEU A 468 -29.63 37.11 14.85
C LEU A 468 -31.08 36.65 14.57
N LEU A 469 -32.06 37.56 14.63
CA LEU A 469 -33.46 37.28 14.25
C LEU A 469 -33.77 37.79 12.84
N ARG A 470 -33.35 39.02 12.50
CA ARG A 470 -33.74 39.69 11.25
C ARG A 470 -33.11 39.05 10.01
N LYS A 471 -31.87 38.56 10.08
CA LYS A 471 -31.24 37.84 8.96
C LYS A 471 -31.89 36.46 8.72
N PRO A 472 -32.06 35.58 9.72
CA PRO A 472 -32.62 34.25 9.47
C PRO A 472 -34.13 34.25 9.19
N THR A 473 -34.88 35.28 9.63
CA THR A 473 -36.28 35.48 9.20
C THR A 473 -36.43 36.27 7.89
N PHE A 474 -35.33 36.63 7.23
CA PHE A 474 -35.30 37.40 5.98
C PHE A 474 -35.97 38.79 6.04
N GLN A 475 -36.12 39.36 7.24
CA GLN A 475 -36.46 40.78 7.45
C GLN A 475 -35.34 41.73 7.00
N GLU A 476 -34.14 41.20 6.82
CA GLU A 476 -33.07 41.81 6.04
C GLU A 476 -32.49 40.78 5.08
N ALA A 477 -32.00 41.25 3.93
CA ALA A 477 -31.29 40.41 2.97
C ALA A 477 -30.16 39.61 3.64
N HIS A 478 -30.18 38.30 3.40
CA HIS A 478 -29.29 37.32 4.02
C HIS A 478 -28.89 36.28 2.97
N GLY A 479 -27.59 36.06 2.77
CA GLY A 479 -27.08 35.12 1.76
C GLY A 479 -27.43 33.65 2.02
N GLY A 480 -27.86 33.30 3.24
CA GLY A 480 -28.43 31.99 3.54
C GLY A 480 -29.93 31.87 3.25
N GLY A 481 -30.60 32.92 2.79
CA GLY A 481 -32.06 32.97 2.65
C GLY A 481 -32.79 32.93 3.99
N GLN A 482 -34.09 32.64 3.94
CA GLN A 482 -34.91 32.41 5.14
C GLN A 482 -34.58 31.04 5.76
N ARG A 483 -34.51 30.99 7.09
CA ARG A 483 -34.20 29.81 7.91
C ARG A 483 -35.33 29.43 8.87
N PHE A 484 -36.10 30.41 9.33
CA PHE A 484 -37.32 30.20 10.12
C PHE A 484 -38.29 31.39 9.95
N ALA A 485 -39.54 31.22 10.37
CA ALA A 485 -40.56 32.27 10.30
C ALA A 485 -40.55 33.16 11.55
N ILE A 486 -41.01 34.40 11.41
CA ILE A 486 -41.35 35.27 12.55
C ILE A 486 -42.49 34.58 13.35
N ARG A 487 -42.45 34.64 14.68
CA ARG A 487 -43.37 33.92 15.60
C ARG A 487 -43.35 32.38 15.50
N SER A 488 -42.33 31.79 14.87
CA SER A 488 -42.05 30.36 15.05
C SER A 488 -41.53 30.07 16.46
N ARG A 489 -41.62 28.81 16.92
CA ARG A 489 -41.04 28.37 18.21
C ARG A 489 -39.59 28.84 18.38
N ASP A 490 -38.79 28.68 17.34
CA ASP A 490 -37.38 29.04 17.30
C ASP A 490 -37.18 30.56 17.43
N TYR A 491 -38.01 31.35 16.75
CA TYR A 491 -38.01 32.81 16.86
C TYR A 491 -38.35 33.26 18.28
N GLU A 492 -39.41 32.72 18.89
CA GLU A 492 -39.81 33.08 20.26
C GLU A 492 -38.79 32.59 21.30
N THR A 493 -38.15 31.44 21.09
CA THR A 493 -37.06 30.94 21.97
C THR A 493 -35.85 31.87 21.93
N LEU A 494 -35.46 32.33 20.74
CA LEU A 494 -34.40 33.33 20.57
C LEU A 494 -34.77 34.70 21.17
N VAL A 495 -36.02 35.15 21.01
CA VAL A 495 -36.51 36.41 21.62
C VAL A 495 -36.49 36.32 23.15
N ALA A 496 -36.94 35.21 23.73
CA ALA A 496 -36.90 34.96 25.17
C ALA A 496 -35.45 34.96 25.68
N TRP A 497 -34.55 34.18 25.07
CA TRP A 497 -33.13 34.15 25.43
C TRP A 497 -32.46 35.53 25.41
N ILE A 498 -32.76 36.36 24.41
CA ILE A 498 -32.20 37.72 24.32
C ILE A 498 -32.77 38.62 25.42
N ARG A 499 -34.08 38.53 25.67
CA ARG A 499 -34.78 39.27 26.75
C ARG A 499 -34.26 38.90 28.13
N ASP A 500 -33.99 37.62 28.35
CA ASP A 500 -33.49 37.05 29.61
C ASP A 500 -31.97 37.33 29.83
N GLY A 501 -31.39 38.27 29.08
CA GLY A 501 -30.02 38.73 29.27
C GLY A 501 -28.95 37.94 28.50
N CYS A 502 -29.36 37.06 27.58
CA CYS A 502 -28.49 36.17 26.79
C CYS A 502 -27.70 35.19 27.68
N ILE A 503 -28.39 34.38 28.49
CA ILE A 503 -27.75 33.44 29.42
C ILE A 503 -26.95 32.37 28.66
N TYR A 504 -25.71 32.10 29.08
CA TYR A 504 -24.90 31.04 28.46
C TYR A 504 -25.21 29.64 29.02
N ASP A 505 -25.28 29.54 30.36
CA ASP A 505 -25.31 28.31 31.17
C ASP A 505 -23.99 27.50 31.20
N ALA A 506 -22.98 28.06 31.89
CA ALA A 506 -21.64 27.47 32.01
C ALA A 506 -21.53 26.31 33.02
N GLY A 507 -22.50 26.17 33.93
CA GLY A 507 -22.53 25.11 34.95
C GLY A 507 -23.64 24.08 34.74
N GLY A 508 -24.49 24.28 33.72
CA GLY A 508 -25.58 23.37 33.38
C GLY A 508 -25.12 22.09 32.69
N PRO A 509 -26.01 21.11 32.59
CA PRO A 509 -25.68 19.79 32.09
C PRO A 509 -25.35 19.81 30.59
N GLU A 510 -24.29 19.12 30.21
CA GLU A 510 -23.74 19.08 28.85
C GLU A 510 -24.34 17.92 28.08
N LEU A 511 -24.63 18.11 26.79
CA LEU A 511 -25.13 17.03 25.94
C LEU A 511 -23.98 16.06 25.64
N LEU A 512 -24.11 14.79 26.04
CA LEU A 512 -23.09 13.76 25.85
C LEU A 512 -23.33 12.92 24.60
N GLU A 513 -24.59 12.57 24.32
CA GLU A 513 -24.98 11.68 23.23
C GLU A 513 -26.37 12.05 22.69
N ILE A 514 -26.65 11.69 21.43
CA ILE A 514 -28.01 11.70 20.87
C ILE A 514 -28.39 10.29 20.39
N GLU A 515 -29.53 9.81 20.85
CA GLU A 515 -30.10 8.52 20.49
C GLU A 515 -31.21 8.72 19.44
N VAL A 516 -31.07 8.09 18.27
CA VAL A 516 -32.04 8.20 17.16
C VAL A 516 -32.90 6.93 17.09
N ARG A 517 -34.23 7.09 17.10
CA ARG A 517 -35.18 5.97 17.05
C ARG A 517 -36.24 6.16 15.96
N PRO A 518 -36.53 5.14 15.14
CA PRO A 518 -35.80 3.87 15.02
C PRO A 518 -34.39 4.07 14.40
N GLY A 519 -33.39 3.34 14.92
CA GLY A 519 -32.02 3.37 14.37
C GLY A 519 -31.83 2.54 13.09
N GLU A 520 -32.76 1.63 12.79
CA GLU A 520 -32.85 0.88 11.52
C GLU A 520 -34.30 0.97 11.02
N ILE A 521 -34.50 1.55 9.83
CA ILE A 521 -35.79 1.66 9.13
C ILE A 521 -35.82 0.61 8.04
N LEU A 522 -36.82 -0.28 8.06
CA LEU A 522 -37.12 -1.20 6.98
C LEU A 522 -38.40 -0.72 6.28
N SER A 523 -38.30 -0.30 5.01
CA SER A 523 -39.41 0.34 4.29
C SER A 523 -39.48 -0.12 2.83
N ARG A 524 -40.65 0.00 2.20
CA ARG A 524 -40.79 -0.13 0.74
C ARG A 524 -40.63 1.25 0.08
N ALA A 525 -40.35 1.29 -1.22
CA ALA A 525 -40.44 2.52 -1.99
C ALA A 525 -41.80 3.22 -1.77
N GLY A 526 -41.77 4.53 -1.50
CA GLY A 526 -42.91 5.35 -1.12
C GLY A 526 -43.27 5.35 0.37
N GLY A 527 -42.70 4.45 1.18
CA GLY A 527 -42.98 4.39 2.62
C GLY A 527 -42.34 5.56 3.39
N ARG A 528 -43.12 6.14 4.32
CA ARG A 528 -42.71 7.27 5.19
C ARG A 528 -42.56 6.79 6.63
N GLN A 529 -41.54 7.28 7.34
CA GLN A 529 -41.24 6.92 8.73
C GLN A 529 -40.67 8.15 9.47
N PRO A 530 -41.32 8.63 10.55
CA PRO A 530 -40.72 9.65 11.40
C PRO A 530 -39.57 9.08 12.24
N LEU A 531 -38.53 9.90 12.41
CA LEU A 531 -37.48 9.72 13.42
C LEU A 531 -37.84 10.50 14.69
N THR A 532 -37.38 9.99 15.82
CA THR A 532 -37.36 10.66 17.12
C THR A 532 -35.92 10.70 17.63
N VAL A 533 -35.53 11.78 18.29
CA VAL A 533 -34.14 11.98 18.74
C VAL A 533 -34.13 12.41 20.19
N THR A 534 -33.49 11.62 21.05
CA THR A 534 -33.36 11.91 22.49
C THR A 534 -31.93 12.26 22.81
N GLY A 535 -31.70 13.45 23.38
CA GLY A 535 -30.39 13.82 23.93
C GLY A 535 -30.21 13.24 25.34
N LEU A 536 -29.03 12.69 25.63
CA LEU A 536 -28.59 12.29 26.97
C LEU A 536 -27.55 13.29 27.47
N TYR A 537 -27.77 13.82 28.67
CA TYR A 537 -26.93 14.87 29.26
C TYR A 537 -26.03 14.36 30.40
N SER A 538 -25.06 15.16 30.83
CA SER A 538 -24.06 14.81 31.85
C SER A 538 -24.63 14.61 33.26
N ASP A 539 -25.78 15.21 33.57
CA ASP A 539 -26.59 14.95 34.76
C ASP A 539 -27.45 13.67 34.64
N ARG A 540 -27.29 12.90 33.54
CA ARG A 540 -28.11 11.76 33.12
C ARG A 540 -29.57 12.12 32.75
N SER A 541 -29.93 13.40 32.70
CA SER A 541 -31.24 13.81 32.19
C SER A 541 -31.36 13.51 30.70
N ARG A 542 -32.62 13.37 30.23
CA ARG A 542 -32.95 13.14 28.83
C ARG A 542 -33.90 14.22 28.33
N ALA A 543 -33.73 14.66 27.08
CA ALA A 543 -34.64 15.61 26.45
C ALA A 543 -34.96 15.20 25.00
N ASP A 544 -36.16 15.53 24.54
CA ASP A 544 -36.52 15.42 23.12
C ASP A 544 -35.82 16.52 22.32
N LEU A 545 -34.95 16.11 21.40
CA LEU A 545 -34.21 16.97 20.49
C LEU A 545 -34.69 16.82 19.04
N THR A 546 -35.82 16.13 18.77
CA THR A 546 -36.31 15.81 17.42
C THR A 546 -36.46 17.04 16.52
N ALA A 547 -36.84 18.20 17.09
CA ALA A 547 -36.95 19.48 16.39
C ALA A 547 -35.69 20.38 16.48
N ALA A 548 -34.69 19.96 17.25
CA ALA A 548 -33.49 20.70 17.65
C ALA A 548 -32.18 20.08 17.08
N VAL A 549 -32.32 19.29 16.02
CA VAL A 549 -31.24 18.59 15.30
C VAL A 549 -31.32 18.88 13.81
N ARG A 550 -30.20 18.71 13.10
CA ARG A 550 -30.14 18.74 11.64
C ARG A 550 -30.22 17.32 11.09
N TYR A 551 -31.19 17.07 10.22
CA TYR A 551 -31.28 15.86 9.40
C TYR A 551 -30.63 16.05 8.03
N SER A 552 -30.07 14.99 7.48
CA SER A 552 -29.52 14.91 6.11
C SER A 552 -29.40 13.45 5.68
N SER A 553 -29.58 13.15 4.38
CA SER A 553 -29.35 11.80 3.84
C SER A 553 -27.95 11.69 3.22
N ASN A 554 -27.34 10.51 3.33
CA ASN A 554 -26.13 10.17 2.57
C ASN A 554 -26.44 9.94 1.07
N ASP A 555 -27.67 9.52 0.75
CA ASP A 555 -28.14 9.35 -0.64
C ASP A 555 -29.64 9.65 -0.73
N GLU A 556 -29.96 10.86 -1.19
CA GLU A 556 -31.34 11.31 -1.39
C GLU A 556 -32.06 10.60 -2.54
N THR A 557 -31.37 9.83 -3.40
CA THR A 557 -32.01 9.03 -4.46
C THR A 557 -32.60 7.73 -3.90
N LEU A 558 -32.02 7.20 -2.81
CA LEU A 558 -32.50 6.03 -2.08
C LEU A 558 -33.51 6.40 -1.00
N ALA A 559 -33.21 7.38 -0.14
CA ALA A 559 -34.14 7.91 0.85
C ALA A 559 -33.89 9.40 1.14
N ALA A 560 -34.95 10.20 1.18
CA ALA A 560 -34.89 11.60 1.61
C ALA A 560 -35.36 11.74 3.07
N VAL A 561 -35.03 12.86 3.71
CA VAL A 561 -35.50 13.21 5.06
C VAL A 561 -35.92 14.69 5.11
N SER A 562 -37.02 15.00 5.78
CA SER A 562 -37.48 16.38 5.99
C SER A 562 -36.72 17.08 7.13
N ASP A 563 -36.83 18.40 7.21
CA ASP A 563 -36.36 19.19 8.36
C ASP A 563 -37.09 18.84 9.68
N SER A 564 -38.18 18.05 9.63
CA SER A 564 -38.90 17.53 10.80
C SER A 564 -38.53 16.08 11.16
N GLY A 565 -37.53 15.49 10.50
CA GLY A 565 -37.08 14.13 10.74
C GLY A 565 -37.93 13.03 10.09
N GLU A 566 -38.81 13.37 9.15
CA GLU A 566 -39.60 12.36 8.43
C GLU A 566 -38.82 11.81 7.23
N VAL A 567 -38.51 10.52 7.26
CA VAL A 567 -37.82 9.80 6.20
C VAL A 567 -38.81 9.30 5.16
N THR A 568 -38.52 9.51 3.87
CA THR A 568 -39.25 8.97 2.73
C THR A 568 -38.35 8.06 1.91
N ALA A 569 -38.66 6.77 1.88
CA ALA A 569 -37.98 5.79 1.03
C ALA A 569 -38.37 5.97 -0.45
N LYS A 570 -37.39 5.95 -1.36
CA LYS A 570 -37.61 6.20 -2.80
C LYS A 570 -37.28 4.99 -3.69
N ARG A 571 -36.05 4.47 -3.61
CA ARG A 571 -35.53 3.39 -4.48
C ARG A 571 -34.94 2.27 -3.65
N VAL A 572 -35.07 1.03 -4.14
CA VAL A 572 -34.49 -0.18 -3.51
C VAL A 572 -32.98 0.01 -3.33
N GLY A 573 -32.48 -0.30 -2.13
CA GLY A 573 -31.09 -0.07 -1.72
C GLY A 573 -30.97 0.19 -0.22
N GLU A 574 -29.80 0.64 0.22
CA GLU A 574 -29.56 1.05 1.61
C GLU A 574 -28.82 2.38 1.66
N THR A 575 -29.24 3.27 2.57
CA THR A 575 -28.56 4.53 2.85
C THR A 575 -28.64 4.86 4.35
N ALA A 576 -28.05 5.98 4.74
CA ALA A 576 -27.97 6.47 6.10
C ALA A 576 -28.53 7.89 6.21
N ILE A 577 -29.35 8.12 7.23
CA ILE A 577 -29.81 9.45 7.63
C ILE A 577 -28.92 9.93 8.78
N MET A 578 -28.11 10.94 8.52
CA MET A 578 -27.29 11.61 9.51
C MET A 578 -28.13 12.61 10.31
N VAL A 579 -28.02 12.52 11.63
CA VAL A 579 -28.64 13.41 12.62
C VAL A 579 -27.53 14.11 13.39
N ARG A 580 -27.58 15.46 13.47
CA ARG A 580 -26.51 16.26 14.10
C ARG A 580 -27.03 17.37 14.99
N THR A 581 -26.39 17.57 16.15
CA THR A 581 -26.51 18.79 16.96
C THR A 581 -25.32 18.92 17.89
N GLN A 582 -24.88 20.14 18.17
CA GLN A 582 -23.76 20.44 19.09
C GLN A 582 -22.50 19.58 18.86
N GLY A 583 -22.09 19.41 17.59
CA GLY A 583 -20.95 18.56 17.20
C GLY A 583 -21.18 17.04 17.25
N ILE A 584 -22.20 16.57 17.96
CA ILE A 584 -22.55 15.14 18.05
C ILE A 584 -23.25 14.71 16.76
N THR A 585 -22.83 13.56 16.23
CA THR A 585 -23.44 12.91 15.05
C THR A 585 -23.93 11.51 15.42
N ALA A 586 -25.18 11.22 15.07
CA ALA A 586 -25.76 9.87 15.09
C ALA A 586 -26.37 9.55 13.71
N VAL A 587 -26.72 8.27 13.49
CA VAL A 587 -27.24 7.79 12.20
C VAL A 587 -28.40 6.84 12.41
N ALA A 588 -29.47 7.02 11.62
CA ALA A 588 -30.46 5.99 11.36
C ALA A 588 -30.22 5.36 9.99
N ARG A 589 -30.16 4.03 9.91
CA ARG A 589 -30.02 3.29 8.65
C ARG A 589 -31.39 3.15 7.97
N VAL A 590 -31.44 3.26 6.65
CA VAL A 590 -32.67 3.09 5.86
C VAL A 590 -32.44 2.00 4.82
N LEU A 591 -33.20 0.92 4.96
CA LEU A 591 -33.20 -0.26 4.11
C LEU A 591 -34.48 -0.22 3.28
N VAL A 592 -34.36 0.10 2.01
CA VAL A 592 -35.50 0.13 1.07
C VAL A 592 -35.59 -1.22 0.39
N ILE A 593 -36.58 -2.02 0.78
CA ILE A 593 -36.72 -3.42 0.37
C ILE A 593 -37.34 -3.54 -1.03
N SER A 594 -36.95 -4.59 -1.76
CA SER A 594 -37.64 -4.99 -2.98
C SER A 594 -39.12 -5.31 -2.69
N PRO A 595 -40.07 -4.86 -3.53
CA PRO A 595 -41.49 -5.18 -3.36
C PRO A 595 -41.79 -6.67 -3.59
N THR A 596 -41.01 -7.35 -4.42
CA THR A 596 -41.14 -8.80 -4.65
C THR A 596 -40.24 -9.58 -3.68
N PRO A 597 -40.77 -10.54 -2.90
CA PRO A 597 -39.95 -11.43 -2.09
C PRO A 597 -39.12 -12.37 -2.99
N PRO A 598 -37.83 -12.62 -2.68
CA PRO A 598 -36.91 -13.38 -3.55
C PRO A 598 -37.37 -14.82 -3.83
N VAL A 599 -38.16 -15.40 -2.92
CA VAL A 599 -38.74 -16.76 -3.02
C VAL A 599 -39.71 -16.90 -4.20
N ARG A 600 -40.33 -15.82 -4.68
CA ARG A 600 -41.33 -15.89 -5.78
C ARG A 600 -40.74 -15.74 -7.18
N GLU A 601 -39.58 -15.09 -7.33
CA GLU A 601 -39.01 -14.82 -8.66
C GLU A 601 -38.02 -15.89 -9.13
N HIS A 602 -37.42 -16.71 -8.25
CA HIS A 602 -36.19 -17.46 -8.58
C HIS A 602 -36.28 -18.97 -8.29
N GLY A 603 -35.95 -19.76 -9.32
CA GLY A 603 -35.95 -21.23 -9.29
C GLY A 603 -34.79 -21.90 -8.52
N PRO A 604 -34.51 -23.19 -8.78
CA PRO A 604 -33.70 -24.06 -7.90
C PRO A 604 -32.33 -23.53 -7.45
N GLY A 605 -31.64 -22.75 -8.29
CA GLY A 605 -30.31 -22.21 -8.00
C GLY A 605 -30.22 -21.31 -6.76
N HIS A 606 -31.30 -20.60 -6.40
CA HIS A 606 -31.33 -19.77 -5.18
C HIS A 606 -31.26 -20.65 -3.92
N ARG A 607 -32.14 -21.66 -3.83
CA ARG A 607 -32.14 -22.64 -2.72
C ARG A 607 -30.81 -23.39 -2.62
N ALA A 608 -30.20 -23.71 -3.76
CA ALA A 608 -28.88 -24.38 -3.79
C ALA A 608 -27.73 -23.50 -3.26
N SER A 609 -27.76 -22.18 -3.49
CA SER A 609 -26.75 -21.27 -2.93
C SER A 609 -26.92 -21.01 -1.44
N GLU A 610 -28.14 -20.90 -0.92
CA GLU A 610 -28.35 -20.79 0.53
C GLU A 610 -28.09 -22.10 1.27
N ALA A 611 -28.50 -23.26 0.73
CA ALA A 611 -28.23 -24.56 1.35
C ALA A 611 -26.73 -24.93 1.39
N ALA A 612 -25.91 -24.31 0.54
CA ALA A 612 -24.45 -24.45 0.54
C ALA A 612 -23.72 -23.45 1.46
N ALA A 613 -24.42 -22.50 2.09
CA ALA A 613 -23.83 -21.44 2.91
C ALA A 613 -23.33 -21.95 4.26
N ARG A 614 -22.06 -22.37 4.32
CA ARG A 614 -21.45 -22.98 5.53
C ARG A 614 -20.57 -22.01 6.34
N SER A 615 -19.99 -20.98 5.72
CA SER A 615 -19.09 -20.03 6.39
C SER A 615 -19.84 -19.00 7.24
N PHE A 616 -19.15 -18.33 8.17
CA PHE A 616 -19.74 -17.21 8.91
C PHE A 616 -20.04 -16.00 8.00
N ILE A 617 -19.19 -15.78 7.00
CA ILE A 617 -19.36 -14.75 5.95
C ILE A 617 -20.70 -14.94 5.26
N ASP A 618 -20.97 -16.14 4.74
CA ASP A 618 -22.20 -16.42 3.98
C ASP A 618 -23.46 -16.29 4.84
N ARG A 619 -23.40 -16.72 6.11
CA ARG A 619 -24.52 -16.52 7.05
C ARG A 619 -24.85 -15.04 7.23
N LEU A 620 -23.83 -14.19 7.40
CA LEU A 620 -23.99 -12.77 7.68
C LEU A 620 -24.37 -11.96 6.44
N VAL A 621 -23.81 -12.29 5.27
CA VAL A 621 -24.17 -11.69 3.98
C VAL A 621 -25.60 -12.11 3.59
N PHE A 622 -25.92 -13.40 3.58
CA PHE A 622 -27.25 -13.85 3.16
C PHE A 622 -28.35 -13.48 4.17
N SER A 623 -28.02 -13.33 5.46
CA SER A 623 -28.92 -12.71 6.45
C SER A 623 -29.30 -11.27 6.06
N LYS A 624 -28.32 -10.45 5.67
CA LYS A 624 -28.55 -9.09 5.18
C LYS A 624 -29.39 -9.09 3.90
N LEU A 625 -29.04 -9.92 2.91
CA LEU A 625 -29.78 -10.04 1.64
C LEU A 625 -31.26 -10.43 1.85
N ARG A 626 -31.53 -11.40 2.75
CA ARG A 626 -32.91 -11.78 3.12
C ARG A 626 -33.69 -10.63 3.76
N LYS A 627 -33.07 -9.81 4.63
CA LYS A 627 -33.73 -8.62 5.21
C LYS A 627 -34.23 -7.64 4.14
N ILE A 628 -33.46 -7.46 3.05
CA ILE A 628 -33.75 -6.47 1.99
C ILE A 628 -34.51 -7.01 0.78
N ASN A 629 -34.96 -8.27 0.81
CA ASN A 629 -35.57 -8.98 -0.32
C ASN A 629 -34.71 -9.04 -1.60
N VAL A 630 -33.37 -9.09 -1.47
CA VAL A 630 -32.45 -9.26 -2.60
C VAL A 630 -31.97 -10.71 -2.63
N ALA A 631 -31.98 -11.33 -3.81
CA ALA A 631 -31.45 -12.68 -3.99
C ALA A 631 -29.96 -12.67 -4.41
N PRO A 632 -29.12 -13.58 -3.89
CA PRO A 632 -27.76 -13.74 -4.43
C PRO A 632 -27.79 -14.34 -5.83
N SER A 633 -26.83 -13.94 -6.67
CA SER A 633 -26.57 -14.56 -7.98
C SER A 633 -26.20 -16.05 -7.84
N PRO A 634 -26.31 -16.86 -8.91
CA PRO A 634 -25.75 -18.21 -8.92
C PRO A 634 -24.21 -18.16 -8.77
N PRO A 635 -23.54 -19.30 -8.49
CA PRO A 635 -22.09 -19.37 -8.48
C PRO A 635 -21.47 -18.94 -9.82
N ALA A 636 -20.25 -18.41 -9.75
CA ALA A 636 -19.40 -18.28 -10.92
C ALA A 636 -19.12 -19.67 -11.51
N PRO A 637 -19.20 -19.85 -12.85
CA PRO A 637 -18.69 -21.04 -13.52
C PRO A 637 -17.21 -21.28 -13.23
N ASP A 638 -16.75 -22.52 -13.38
CA ASP A 638 -15.37 -22.90 -13.05
C ASP A 638 -14.27 -22.09 -13.77
N PRO A 639 -14.36 -21.72 -15.06
CA PRO A 639 -13.35 -20.86 -15.69
C PRO A 639 -13.28 -19.46 -15.08
N VAL A 640 -14.44 -18.89 -14.72
CA VAL A 640 -14.52 -17.57 -14.08
C VAL A 640 -13.91 -17.63 -12.68
N PHE A 641 -14.26 -18.65 -11.88
CA PHE A 641 -13.67 -18.85 -10.54
C PHE A 641 -12.16 -19.10 -10.62
N LEU A 642 -11.69 -19.94 -11.55
CA LEU A 642 -10.28 -20.25 -11.77
C LEU A 642 -9.48 -18.96 -12.03
N ARG A 643 -9.88 -18.18 -13.04
CA ARG A 643 -9.20 -16.95 -13.42
C ARG A 643 -9.23 -15.91 -12.30
N ARG A 644 -10.38 -15.74 -11.64
CA ARG A 644 -10.57 -14.85 -10.50
C ARG A 644 -9.63 -15.21 -9.34
N ALA A 645 -9.60 -16.48 -8.93
CA ALA A 645 -8.77 -16.95 -7.82
C ALA A 645 -7.28 -16.75 -8.10
N TYR A 646 -6.81 -17.05 -9.31
CA TYR A 646 -5.42 -16.81 -9.73
C TYR A 646 -5.04 -15.32 -9.69
N LEU A 647 -5.82 -14.46 -10.36
CA LEU A 647 -5.53 -13.02 -10.41
C LEU A 647 -5.62 -12.33 -9.04
N ASP A 648 -6.59 -12.72 -8.21
CA ASP A 648 -6.77 -12.16 -6.87
C ASP A 648 -5.73 -12.65 -5.87
N THR A 649 -5.39 -13.94 -5.90
CA THR A 649 -4.54 -14.54 -4.86
C THR A 649 -3.07 -14.32 -5.15
N ILE A 650 -2.67 -14.39 -6.42
CA ILE A 650 -1.25 -14.39 -6.82
C ILE A 650 -0.88 -13.43 -7.96
N GLY A 651 -1.86 -12.74 -8.58
CA GLY A 651 -1.56 -11.71 -9.59
C GLY A 651 -1.02 -12.25 -10.91
N THR A 652 -1.31 -13.49 -11.25
CA THR A 652 -0.95 -14.15 -12.51
C THR A 652 -2.16 -14.83 -13.13
N LEU A 653 -2.05 -15.29 -14.38
CA LEU A 653 -3.01 -16.22 -14.97
C LEU A 653 -2.59 -17.68 -14.62
N PRO A 654 -3.51 -18.67 -14.67
CA PRO A 654 -3.13 -20.07 -14.76
C PRO A 654 -2.38 -20.34 -16.06
N THR A 655 -1.43 -21.26 -16.03
CA THR A 655 -0.77 -21.76 -17.25
C THR A 655 -1.72 -22.63 -18.09
N ILE A 656 -1.38 -22.80 -19.37
CA ILE A 656 -2.08 -23.71 -20.31
C ILE A 656 -2.13 -25.17 -19.85
N ALA A 657 -1.30 -25.58 -18.88
CA ALA A 657 -1.34 -26.90 -18.25
C ALA A 657 -2.21 -26.91 -16.97
N GLU A 658 -2.15 -25.84 -16.16
CA GLU A 658 -2.95 -25.73 -14.92
C GLU A 658 -4.44 -25.55 -15.21
N ALA A 659 -4.82 -24.80 -16.26
CA ALA A 659 -6.22 -24.51 -16.56
C ALA A 659 -7.02 -25.77 -16.95
N PRO A 660 -6.63 -26.60 -17.94
CA PRO A 660 -7.32 -27.86 -18.24
C PRO A 660 -7.38 -28.81 -17.03
N ARG A 661 -6.28 -28.94 -16.25
CA ARG A 661 -6.24 -29.75 -15.03
C ARG A 661 -7.38 -29.41 -14.06
N PHE A 662 -7.69 -28.12 -13.90
CA PHE A 662 -8.79 -27.68 -13.04
C PHE A 662 -10.16 -27.80 -13.72
N LEU A 663 -10.27 -27.41 -14.99
CA LEU A 663 -11.54 -27.40 -15.73
C LEU A 663 -12.10 -28.82 -15.91
N ASP A 664 -11.25 -29.78 -16.28
CA ASP A 664 -11.65 -31.16 -16.55
C ASP A 664 -11.75 -32.03 -15.27
N SER A 665 -11.27 -31.52 -14.13
CA SER A 665 -11.41 -32.23 -12.85
C SER A 665 -12.87 -32.28 -12.39
N ARG A 666 -13.33 -33.48 -12.03
CA ARG A 666 -14.66 -33.77 -11.48
C ARG A 666 -14.68 -33.85 -9.95
N ASP A 667 -13.58 -33.53 -9.28
CA ASP A 667 -13.49 -33.62 -7.82
C ASP A 667 -14.26 -32.45 -7.16
N PRO A 668 -15.19 -32.72 -6.23
CA PRO A 668 -16.04 -31.69 -5.62
C PRO A 668 -15.27 -30.69 -4.73
N GLY A 669 -14.09 -31.06 -4.23
CA GLY A 669 -13.21 -30.21 -3.43
C GLY A 669 -12.18 -29.41 -4.23
N LYS A 670 -12.23 -29.44 -5.59
CA LYS A 670 -11.18 -28.83 -6.43
C LYS A 670 -10.98 -27.33 -6.20
N ARG A 671 -12.02 -26.59 -5.83
CA ARG A 671 -11.94 -25.15 -5.53
C ARG A 671 -11.17 -24.86 -4.24
N GLU A 672 -11.44 -25.62 -3.18
CA GLU A 672 -10.76 -25.48 -1.89
C GLU A 672 -9.27 -25.84 -2.02
N ARG A 673 -8.95 -26.97 -2.67
CA ARG A 673 -7.54 -27.33 -2.93
C ARG A 673 -6.82 -26.33 -3.83
N LEU A 674 -7.49 -25.74 -4.83
CA LEU A 674 -6.88 -24.67 -5.62
C LEU A 674 -6.57 -23.44 -4.76
N ILE A 675 -7.47 -23.05 -3.85
CA ILE A 675 -7.23 -21.93 -2.92
C ILE A 675 -6.00 -22.22 -2.04
N ASP A 676 -5.88 -23.43 -1.50
CA ASP A 676 -4.73 -23.83 -0.68
C ASP A 676 -3.42 -23.90 -1.50
N GLU A 677 -3.48 -24.42 -2.73
CA GLU A 677 -2.36 -24.38 -3.68
C GLU A 677 -1.90 -22.92 -3.92
N LEU A 678 -2.83 -22.00 -4.20
CA LEU A 678 -2.53 -20.59 -4.51
C LEU A 678 -2.02 -19.79 -3.29
N LEU A 679 -2.50 -20.05 -2.08
CA LEU A 679 -2.01 -19.38 -0.86
C LEU A 679 -0.60 -19.86 -0.45
N ALA A 680 -0.18 -21.03 -0.89
CA ALA A 680 1.17 -21.57 -0.69
C ALA A 680 2.20 -21.05 -1.71
N ARG A 681 1.76 -20.51 -2.85
CA ARG A 681 2.63 -20.04 -3.94
C ARG A 681 3.45 -18.80 -3.55
N PRO A 682 4.72 -18.67 -3.99
CA PRO A 682 5.54 -17.47 -3.74
C PRO A 682 4.92 -16.21 -4.33
N GLU A 683 4.14 -16.34 -5.41
CA GLU A 683 3.48 -15.22 -6.08
C GLU A 683 2.49 -14.46 -5.19
N PHE A 684 1.91 -15.13 -4.16
CA PHE A 684 1.15 -14.46 -3.10
C PHE A 684 2.00 -13.43 -2.34
N VAL A 685 3.24 -13.80 -2.00
CA VAL A 685 4.19 -12.92 -1.29
C VAL A 685 4.55 -11.72 -2.14
N ASP A 686 4.71 -11.90 -3.45
CA ASP A 686 4.99 -10.81 -4.38
C ASP A 686 3.83 -9.79 -4.40
N LEU A 687 2.61 -10.27 -4.63
CA LEU A 687 1.41 -9.43 -4.70
C LEU A 687 1.12 -8.70 -3.38
N TRP A 688 1.25 -9.37 -2.24
CA TRP A 688 0.97 -8.76 -0.94
C TRP A 688 2.08 -7.83 -0.45
N ALA A 689 3.35 -8.11 -0.75
CA ALA A 689 4.43 -7.16 -0.45
C ALA A 689 4.29 -5.88 -1.29
N MET A 690 3.89 -6.03 -2.56
CA MET A 690 3.59 -4.91 -3.46
C MET A 690 2.44 -4.04 -2.91
N LYS A 691 1.39 -4.65 -2.36
CA LYS A 691 0.23 -3.96 -1.75
C LYS A 691 0.57 -3.27 -0.43
N LEU A 692 1.26 -3.96 0.49
CA LEU A 692 1.72 -3.34 1.74
C LEU A 692 2.71 -2.19 1.46
N ALA A 693 3.52 -2.30 0.41
CA ALA A 693 4.42 -1.24 0.00
C ALA A 693 3.70 0.03 -0.50
N ASP A 694 2.51 -0.09 -1.10
CA ASP A 694 1.68 1.07 -1.43
C ASP A 694 1.16 1.72 -0.12
N VAL A 695 0.53 0.92 0.76
CA VAL A 695 -0.06 1.36 2.04
C VAL A 695 0.97 2.00 3.00
N TYR A 696 2.23 1.56 2.93
CA TYR A 696 3.35 2.07 3.74
C TYR A 696 4.24 3.08 2.98
N GLN A 697 3.79 3.58 1.83
CA GLN A 697 4.41 4.66 1.04
C GLN A 697 5.92 4.53 0.74
N LEU A 698 6.36 3.41 0.17
CA LEU A 698 7.77 3.17 -0.20
C LEU A 698 8.34 4.11 -1.27
N GLY A 699 7.55 5.05 -1.81
CA GLY A 699 8.01 6.01 -2.81
C GLY A 699 9.03 7.01 -2.28
N GLY A 700 8.89 7.42 -1.01
CA GLY A 700 9.74 8.45 -0.44
C GLY A 700 11.15 7.99 -0.08
N THR A 701 11.32 6.72 0.30
CA THR A 701 12.40 6.15 1.17
C THR A 701 13.86 6.26 0.71
N GLY A 702 14.14 6.98 -0.37
CA GLY A 702 15.35 6.81 -1.17
C GLY A 702 15.38 5.41 -1.80
N VAL A 703 16.36 5.18 -2.67
CA VAL A 703 16.41 3.91 -3.42
C VAL A 703 16.79 2.75 -2.50
N LYS A 704 17.93 2.79 -1.82
CA LYS A 704 18.33 1.71 -0.89
C LYS A 704 17.28 1.43 0.19
N GLY A 705 16.77 2.45 0.87
CA GLY A 705 15.80 2.30 1.96
C GLY A 705 14.51 1.59 1.55
N GLY A 706 13.95 1.93 0.39
CA GLY A 706 12.72 1.30 -0.10
C GLY A 706 12.92 -0.13 -0.59
N TRP A 707 14.07 -0.43 -1.21
CA TRP A 707 14.46 -1.80 -1.51
C TRP A 707 14.54 -2.66 -0.25
N GLN A 708 15.12 -2.14 0.85
CA GLN A 708 15.22 -2.88 2.11
C GLN A 708 13.86 -3.11 2.75
N LEU A 709 12.99 -2.09 2.82
CA LEU A 709 11.64 -2.25 3.36
C LEU A 709 10.81 -3.23 2.52
N HIS A 710 10.88 -3.16 1.20
CA HIS A 710 10.20 -4.13 0.33
C HIS A 710 10.74 -5.55 0.54
N ARG A 711 12.06 -5.72 0.67
CA ARG A 711 12.69 -7.02 0.97
C ARG A 711 12.23 -7.60 2.31
N TRP A 712 12.14 -6.77 3.36
CA TRP A 712 11.67 -7.18 4.68
C TRP A 712 10.17 -7.50 4.72
N LEU A 713 9.33 -6.74 3.98
CA LEU A 713 7.90 -7.06 3.81
C LEU A 713 7.73 -8.43 3.13
N ARG A 714 8.46 -8.66 2.03
CA ARG A 714 8.48 -9.96 1.32
C ARG A 714 8.92 -11.10 2.23
N GLN A 715 9.96 -10.89 3.05
CA GLN A 715 10.43 -11.93 3.96
C GLN A 715 9.40 -12.22 5.06
N SER A 716 8.85 -11.19 5.70
CA SER A 716 7.83 -11.34 6.74
C SER A 716 6.57 -12.06 6.23
N LEU A 717 6.11 -11.75 5.01
CA LEU A 717 4.99 -12.44 4.36
C LEU A 717 5.32 -13.88 3.95
N ARG A 718 6.56 -14.16 3.55
CA ARG A 718 7.05 -15.53 3.23
C ARG A 718 7.08 -16.42 4.48
N GLU A 719 7.53 -15.86 5.60
CA GLU A 719 7.56 -16.51 6.92
C GLU A 719 6.16 -16.64 7.54
N ASN A 720 5.12 -16.12 6.89
CA ASN A 720 3.75 -16.03 7.43
C ASN A 720 3.72 -15.32 8.80
N LYS A 721 4.55 -14.28 8.98
CA LYS A 721 4.64 -13.51 10.22
C LYS A 721 3.25 -12.95 10.58
N PRO A 722 2.76 -13.16 11.82
CA PRO A 722 1.55 -12.53 12.33
C PRO A 722 1.53 -11.02 12.07
N TYR A 723 0.41 -10.50 11.55
CA TYR A 723 0.36 -9.11 11.09
C TYR A 723 0.46 -8.09 12.23
N ASP A 724 0.03 -8.44 13.45
CA ASP A 724 0.31 -7.68 14.67
C ASP A 724 1.82 -7.52 14.90
N ARG A 725 2.60 -8.59 14.74
CA ARG A 725 4.06 -8.58 14.92
C ARG A 725 4.76 -7.80 13.82
N LEU A 726 4.33 -7.96 12.57
CA LEU A 726 4.82 -7.15 11.45
C LEU A 726 4.59 -5.66 11.73
N VAL A 727 3.37 -5.27 12.12
CA VAL A 727 3.04 -3.86 12.42
C VAL A 727 3.76 -3.35 13.67
N ARG A 728 3.96 -4.18 14.70
CA ARG A 728 4.74 -3.82 15.89
C ARG A 728 6.21 -3.57 15.56
N GLU A 729 6.83 -4.44 14.76
CA GLU A 729 8.21 -4.23 14.27
C GLU A 729 8.31 -2.95 13.43
N LEU A 730 7.31 -2.68 12.57
CA LEU A 730 7.23 -1.47 11.76
C LEU A 730 7.12 -0.19 12.62
N LEU A 731 6.29 -0.22 13.66
CA LEU A 731 6.08 0.87 14.63
C LEU A 731 7.21 1.07 15.64
N LEU A 732 8.21 0.19 15.65
CA LEU A 732 9.40 0.30 16.50
C LEU A 732 10.69 0.47 15.71
N GLY A 733 10.60 0.55 14.38
CA GLY A 733 11.74 0.75 13.48
C GLY A 733 12.66 1.87 13.97
N ALA A 734 13.92 1.51 14.22
CA ALA A 734 15.00 2.38 14.67
C ALA A 734 16.32 1.78 14.16
N GLY A 735 17.34 2.62 14.01
CA GLY A 735 18.59 2.28 13.33
C GLY A 735 18.75 3.02 12.00
N ALA A 736 19.63 2.53 11.13
CA ALA A 736 19.99 3.18 9.88
C ALA A 736 19.04 2.81 8.74
N PHE A 737 18.66 3.78 7.89
CA PHE A 737 17.73 3.54 6.77
C PHE A 737 18.19 2.42 5.81
N VAL A 738 19.49 2.19 5.66
CA VAL A 738 20.05 1.19 4.74
C VAL A 738 20.12 -0.21 5.36
N TYR A 739 20.05 -0.35 6.69
CA TYR A 739 20.27 -1.62 7.40
C TYR A 739 19.05 -2.11 8.17
N ASP A 740 18.31 -1.20 8.81
CA ASP A 740 17.21 -1.51 9.70
C ASP A 740 15.89 -1.31 8.98
N ALA A 741 15.58 -2.22 8.04
CA ALA A 741 14.49 -2.08 7.08
C ALA A 741 13.16 -1.45 7.60
N PRO A 742 12.62 -1.82 8.79
CA PRO A 742 11.40 -1.19 9.34
C PRO A 742 11.50 0.32 9.55
N VAL A 743 12.71 0.87 9.81
CA VAL A 743 12.92 2.32 10.01
C VAL A 743 12.57 3.14 8.78
N ASN A 744 12.47 2.54 7.59
CA ASN A 744 12.06 3.23 6.37
C ASN A 744 10.56 3.60 6.35
N TYR A 745 9.74 3.00 7.22
CA TYR A 745 8.40 3.54 7.51
C TYR A 745 8.49 5.02 7.95
N TYR A 746 9.59 5.35 8.65
CA TYR A 746 10.20 6.64 8.97
C TYR A 746 10.19 7.72 7.89
N TYR A 747 10.36 7.34 6.63
CA TYR A 747 11.01 8.25 5.69
C TYR A 747 10.07 9.31 5.12
N GLY A 748 8.81 8.98 4.83
CA GLY A 748 7.78 9.97 4.45
C GLY A 748 7.51 11.01 5.55
N LEU A 749 8.10 10.82 6.73
CA LEU A 749 7.80 11.47 7.99
C LEU A 749 8.98 12.30 8.50
N MET A 750 9.96 12.58 7.62
CA MET A 750 10.94 13.67 7.84
C MET A 750 10.28 15.07 7.97
N LEU A 751 8.95 15.14 7.89
CA LEU A 751 8.08 16.26 8.27
C LEU A 751 7.83 16.37 9.80
N GLY A 752 8.24 15.38 10.59
CA GLY A 752 8.12 15.36 12.05
C GLY A 752 6.87 14.63 12.59
N PRO A 753 6.64 14.68 13.93
CA PRO A 753 5.61 13.91 14.64
C PRO A 753 4.17 14.07 14.13
N GLU A 754 3.83 15.22 13.55
CA GLU A 754 2.50 15.44 12.96
C GLU A 754 2.25 14.52 11.75
N GLY A 755 3.25 14.33 10.87
CA GLY A 755 3.10 13.47 9.69
C GLY A 755 2.82 12.01 10.06
N MET A 756 3.34 11.58 11.22
CA MET A 756 3.13 10.23 11.74
C MET A 756 1.67 9.93 12.09
N VAL A 757 0.93 10.94 12.55
CA VAL A 757 -0.49 10.80 12.88
C VAL A 757 -1.28 10.34 11.66
N THR A 758 -1.08 10.99 10.51
CA THR A 758 -1.75 10.64 9.26
C THR A 758 -1.39 9.23 8.81
N GLN A 759 -0.10 8.89 8.74
CA GLN A 759 0.35 7.57 8.29
C GLN A 759 -0.20 6.45 9.19
N VAL A 760 -0.09 6.58 10.51
CA VAL A 760 -0.54 5.55 11.46
C VAL A 760 -2.05 5.43 11.51
N ALA A 761 -2.77 6.55 11.63
CA ALA A 761 -4.22 6.54 11.73
C ALA A 761 -4.88 6.00 10.45
N GLN A 762 -4.45 6.46 9.27
CA GLN A 762 -5.03 5.98 8.01
C GLN A 762 -4.63 4.53 7.73
N SER A 763 -3.33 4.20 7.71
CA SER A 763 -2.87 2.88 7.25
C SER A 763 -3.17 1.73 8.22
N LEU A 764 -3.12 1.96 9.54
CA LEU A 764 -3.29 0.91 10.55
C LEU A 764 -4.67 0.91 11.20
N LEU A 765 -5.28 2.08 11.41
CA LEU A 765 -6.56 2.20 12.12
C LEU A 765 -7.75 2.51 11.19
N GLY A 766 -7.49 2.90 9.93
CA GLY A 766 -8.55 3.29 8.99
C GLY A 766 -9.27 4.57 9.41
N ILE A 767 -8.55 5.52 10.03
CA ILE A 767 -9.08 6.80 10.51
C ILE A 767 -8.37 7.95 9.79
N ARG A 768 -9.15 8.85 9.18
CA ARG A 768 -8.64 10.11 8.59
C ARG A 768 -8.58 11.21 9.64
N MET A 769 -7.36 11.52 10.08
CA MET A 769 -7.09 12.49 11.15
C MET A 769 -6.73 13.89 10.63
N ASP A 770 -6.54 14.08 9.32
CA ASP A 770 -5.91 15.27 8.74
C ASP A 770 -6.70 16.57 8.99
N CYS A 771 -8.04 16.53 9.01
CA CYS A 771 -8.84 17.69 9.40
C CYS A 771 -8.61 18.07 10.88
N ALA A 772 -8.41 17.07 11.75
CA ALA A 772 -8.17 17.26 13.19
C ALA A 772 -6.88 18.04 13.48
N LYS A 773 -5.94 18.12 12.52
CA LYS A 773 -4.70 18.90 12.63
C LYS A 773 -4.97 20.39 12.89
N CYS A 774 -5.86 21.01 12.11
CA CYS A 774 -6.05 22.46 12.14
C CYS A 774 -7.21 22.91 13.05
N HIS A 775 -8.20 22.05 13.25
CA HIS A 775 -9.39 22.26 14.09
C HIS A 775 -10.01 20.90 14.40
N ASP A 776 -10.94 20.78 15.34
CA ASP A 776 -11.63 19.49 15.61
C ASP A 776 -12.32 18.95 14.34
N HIS A 777 -12.35 17.62 14.16
CA HIS A 777 -12.77 17.00 12.91
C HIS A 777 -14.22 17.35 12.54
N PRO A 778 -14.50 17.80 11.31
CA PRO A 778 -15.76 18.44 10.93
C PRO A 778 -17.00 17.54 11.00
N PHE A 779 -16.81 16.21 10.97
CA PHE A 779 -17.90 15.24 10.87
C PHE A 779 -17.83 14.11 11.90
N GLU A 780 -16.82 14.09 12.77
CA GLU A 780 -16.50 12.95 13.66
C GLU A 780 -15.92 13.41 14.98
N ARG A 781 -15.87 12.51 15.96
CA ARG A 781 -15.46 12.78 17.35
C ARG A 781 -13.99 13.20 17.57
N TRP A 782 -13.16 13.19 16.52
CA TRP A 782 -11.72 13.35 16.65
C TRP A 782 -11.33 14.82 16.86
N THR A 783 -10.77 15.13 18.02
CA THR A 783 -10.39 16.51 18.38
C THR A 783 -8.96 16.83 17.94
N GLN A 784 -8.62 18.12 17.95
CA GLN A 784 -7.23 18.56 17.82
C GLN A 784 -6.34 18.01 18.95
N ASN A 785 -6.90 17.81 20.15
CA ASN A 785 -6.19 17.16 21.25
C ASN A 785 -5.86 15.69 20.93
N ASP A 786 -6.73 14.97 20.21
CA ASP A 786 -6.46 13.58 19.77
C ASP A 786 -5.35 13.55 18.70
N TYR A 787 -5.37 14.48 17.75
CA TYR A 787 -4.34 14.59 16.71
C TYR A 787 -2.96 14.81 17.32
N TYR A 788 -2.81 15.86 18.12
CA TYR A 788 -1.52 16.17 18.75
C TYR A 788 -1.15 15.15 19.83
N GLY A 789 -2.12 14.62 20.58
CA GLY A 789 -1.91 13.52 21.51
C GLY A 789 -1.27 12.30 20.85
N LEU A 790 -1.75 11.91 19.67
CA LEU A 790 -1.12 10.82 18.91
C LEU A 790 0.26 11.21 18.36
N ALA A 791 0.47 12.47 17.95
CA ALA A 791 1.78 12.97 17.55
C ALA A 791 2.81 12.89 18.71
N GLY A 792 2.36 13.05 19.95
CA GLY A 792 3.19 12.96 21.16
C GLY A 792 3.96 11.64 21.30
N PHE A 793 3.50 10.53 20.71
CA PHE A 793 4.24 9.25 20.72
C PHE A 793 5.49 9.24 19.82
N PHE A 794 5.61 10.20 18.89
CA PHE A 794 6.71 10.30 17.93
C PHE A 794 7.68 11.44 18.26
N THR A 795 7.50 12.11 19.40
CA THR A 795 8.55 12.92 20.04
C THR A 795 9.71 12.03 20.47
N ARG A 796 10.81 12.62 20.96
CA ARG A 796 12.04 11.91 21.43
C ARG A 796 12.85 11.18 20.36
N LEU A 797 12.27 10.86 19.20
CA LEU A 797 12.99 10.40 18.02
C LEU A 797 13.98 11.49 17.57
N GLN A 798 15.21 11.10 17.27
CA GLN A 798 16.25 11.98 16.74
C GLN A 798 16.92 11.36 15.52
N ARG A 799 17.40 12.22 14.62
CA ARG A 799 18.28 11.82 13.52
C ARG A 799 19.71 11.74 14.06
N LYS A 800 20.38 10.60 13.86
CA LYS A 800 21.80 10.41 14.18
C LYS A 800 22.58 10.22 12.89
N ALA A 801 23.70 10.93 12.76
CA ALA A 801 24.74 10.58 11.79
C ALA A 801 25.67 9.56 12.47
N GLU A 802 25.93 8.43 11.82
CA GLU A 802 26.79 7.39 12.41
C GLU A 802 28.29 7.77 12.32
N PRO A 803 29.14 7.38 13.30
CA PRO A 803 30.53 7.85 13.40
C PRO A 803 31.47 7.50 12.23
N TYR A 804 31.05 6.64 11.30
CA TYR A 804 31.88 6.15 10.19
C TYR A 804 31.75 6.96 8.88
N GLY A 805 31.11 8.13 8.92
CA GLY A 805 31.47 9.26 8.04
C GLY A 805 31.00 9.20 6.58
N LEU A 806 30.02 8.37 6.25
CA LEU A 806 29.46 8.24 4.90
C LEU A 806 27.93 8.38 4.95
N PHE A 807 27.47 9.65 4.91
CA PHE A 807 26.14 10.19 4.55
C PHE A 807 24.81 9.54 5.04
N GLU A 808 24.84 8.42 5.76
CA GLU A 808 23.65 7.69 6.14
C GLU A 808 23.00 8.23 7.41
N ASN A 809 21.70 8.48 7.31
CA ASN A 809 20.88 8.88 8.44
C ASN A 809 20.41 7.64 9.20
N ALA A 810 20.37 7.73 10.52
CA ALA A 810 19.70 6.79 11.41
C ALA A 810 18.62 7.48 12.24
N VAL A 811 17.57 6.75 12.63
CA VAL A 811 16.58 7.18 13.61
C VAL A 811 16.83 6.45 14.92
N SER A 812 16.93 7.19 16.03
CA SER A 812 17.13 6.62 17.36
C SER A 812 16.29 7.36 18.40
N ILE A 813 16.08 6.76 19.56
CA ILE A 813 15.52 7.47 20.72
C ILE A 813 16.64 8.25 21.40
N ARG A 814 16.39 9.53 21.68
CA ARG A 814 17.37 10.40 22.32
C ARG A 814 17.47 10.10 23.83
N PRO A 815 18.64 9.75 24.39
CA PRO A 815 18.76 9.35 25.81
C PRO A 815 18.38 10.45 26.81
N ASP A 816 18.73 11.71 26.51
CA ASP A 816 18.40 12.92 27.29
C ASP A 816 17.08 13.57 26.83
N SER A 817 16.17 12.84 26.17
CA SER A 817 14.96 13.40 25.58
C SER A 817 14.02 14.02 26.63
N LYS A 818 13.64 15.27 26.41
CA LYS A 818 12.41 15.82 26.99
C LYS A 818 11.20 15.14 26.35
N ALA A 819 10.14 14.91 27.13
CA ALA A 819 8.99 14.10 26.74
C ALA A 819 8.18 14.64 25.54
N THR A 820 8.34 15.93 25.25
CA THR A 820 7.48 16.77 24.40
C THR A 820 8.23 17.31 23.18
N TYR A 821 9.52 17.02 23.02
CA TYR A 821 10.37 17.66 22.01
C TYR A 821 10.47 16.84 20.71
N ASP A 822 10.36 17.54 19.59
CA ASP A 822 10.59 17.03 18.25
C ASP A 822 12.08 17.20 17.88
N TYR A 823 12.87 16.15 18.13
CA TYR A 823 14.28 16.11 17.75
C TYR A 823 14.53 15.57 16.33
N LEU A 824 13.47 15.24 15.56
CA LEU A 824 13.60 14.84 14.16
C LEU A 824 13.62 16.04 13.22
N ASN A 825 12.78 17.05 13.49
CA ASN A 825 12.55 18.18 12.58
C ASN A 825 13.34 19.43 13.00
N ASN A 826 13.13 19.92 14.24
CA ASN A 826 13.53 21.29 14.61
C ASN A 826 14.18 21.44 16.01
N GLY A 827 14.21 20.39 16.83
CA GLY A 827 14.79 20.42 18.18
C GLY A 827 14.00 21.24 19.20
N LYS A 828 12.72 21.54 18.93
CA LYS A 828 11.84 22.37 19.78
C LYS A 828 10.76 21.53 20.44
N GLU A 829 10.10 22.13 21.42
CA GLU A 829 8.93 21.56 22.05
C GLU A 829 7.74 21.54 21.07
N LEU A 830 7.07 20.40 20.95
CA LEU A 830 5.81 20.28 20.21
C LEU A 830 4.72 20.92 21.06
N LEU A 831 4.24 22.09 20.62
CA LEU A 831 3.19 22.85 21.30
C LEU A 831 1.85 22.64 20.60
N HIS A 832 0.78 22.44 21.39
CA HIS A 832 -0.57 22.32 20.85
C HIS A 832 -1.01 23.68 20.26
N PRO A 833 -1.49 23.75 19.01
CA PRO A 833 -1.68 25.03 18.32
C PRO A 833 -2.75 25.92 18.95
N LYS A 834 -3.78 25.36 19.60
CA LYS A 834 -4.82 26.11 20.35
C LYS A 834 -4.33 26.64 21.71
N THR A 835 -3.85 25.75 22.60
CA THR A 835 -3.50 26.10 24.00
C THR A 835 -2.09 26.67 24.17
N LYS A 836 -1.20 26.47 23.19
CA LYS A 836 0.24 26.80 23.25
C LYS A 836 1.03 26.08 24.36
N LEU A 837 0.44 25.05 24.98
CA LEU A 837 1.08 24.20 25.97
C LEU A 837 1.83 23.03 25.31
N PRO A 838 2.84 22.44 25.96
CA PRO A 838 3.50 21.22 25.49
C PRO A 838 2.52 20.07 25.31
N VAL A 839 2.74 19.27 24.26
CA VAL A 839 1.89 18.13 23.90
C VAL A 839 2.31 16.87 24.65
N GLU A 840 1.43 16.36 25.50
CA GLU A 840 1.56 15.02 26.10
C GLU A 840 1.09 13.94 25.10
N ALA A 841 1.79 12.79 25.08
CA ALA A 841 1.34 11.64 24.30
C ALA A 841 0.00 11.11 24.84
N ARG A 842 -0.93 10.74 23.96
CA ARG A 842 -2.28 10.27 24.33
C ARG A 842 -2.85 9.36 23.25
N TYR A 843 -3.45 8.25 23.67
CA TYR A 843 -4.17 7.34 22.76
C TYR A 843 -5.42 8.01 22.16
N LEU A 844 -5.80 7.67 20.93
CA LEU A 844 -6.99 8.26 20.27
C LEU A 844 -8.27 8.03 21.10
N GLY A 845 -8.87 9.12 21.61
CA GLY A 845 -10.02 9.07 22.51
C GLY A 845 -9.75 8.37 23.85
N GLY A 846 -8.50 8.32 24.29
CA GLY A 846 -8.05 7.62 25.50
C GLY A 846 -7.16 8.45 26.42
N GLU A 847 -6.47 7.77 27.33
CA GLU A 847 -5.66 8.41 28.38
C GLU A 847 -4.31 8.94 27.88
N ALA A 848 -3.76 9.90 28.63
CA ALA A 848 -2.41 10.40 28.42
C ALA A 848 -1.35 9.38 28.90
N VAL A 849 -0.20 9.37 28.24
CA VAL A 849 0.89 8.41 28.45
C VAL A 849 2.18 9.15 28.78
N THR A 850 2.64 8.99 30.02
CA THR A 850 3.92 9.54 30.48
C THR A 850 4.98 8.45 30.62
N ALA A 851 6.23 8.81 30.40
CA ALA A 851 7.40 7.95 30.59
C ALA A 851 8.65 8.78 30.93
N PRO A 852 9.63 8.24 31.70
CA PRO A 852 10.92 8.89 31.95
C PRO A 852 11.68 9.26 30.65
N PRO A 853 12.65 10.19 30.71
CA PRO A 853 13.56 10.48 29.58
C PRO A 853 14.21 9.22 28.99
N GLY A 854 14.49 9.22 27.69
CA GLY A 854 15.14 8.09 27.00
C GLY A 854 14.25 6.86 26.73
N VAL A 855 13.08 6.76 27.34
CA VAL A 855 12.12 5.66 27.07
C VAL A 855 11.40 5.90 25.74
N ASP A 856 11.27 4.85 24.93
CA ASP A 856 10.50 4.87 23.69
C ASP A 856 9.00 4.83 23.98
N LEU A 857 8.29 5.94 23.71
CA LEU A 857 6.84 6.00 23.86
C LEU A 857 6.12 5.10 22.83
N ARG A 858 6.75 4.78 21.70
CA ARG A 858 6.16 3.99 20.63
C ARG A 858 5.90 2.54 21.03
N GLU A 859 6.60 1.98 22.03
CA GLU A 859 6.32 0.64 22.56
C GLU A 859 4.86 0.56 23.05
N ARG A 860 4.46 1.53 23.87
CA ARG A 860 3.09 1.64 24.38
C ARG A 860 2.06 1.88 23.29
N LEU A 861 2.41 2.67 22.26
CA LEU A 861 1.55 2.87 21.10
C LEU A 861 1.39 1.58 20.29
N ALA A 862 2.49 0.89 19.99
CA ALA A 862 2.49 -0.33 19.19
C ALA A 862 1.71 -1.45 19.88
N ASP A 863 1.91 -1.63 21.18
CA ASP A 863 1.16 -2.59 22.00
C ASP A 863 -0.35 -2.24 22.06
N TRP A 864 -0.70 -0.94 22.08
CA TRP A 864 -2.10 -0.49 22.04
C TRP A 864 -2.76 -0.64 20.65
N ILE A 865 -2.03 -0.34 19.55
CA ILE A 865 -2.53 -0.53 18.18
C ILE A 865 -2.76 -2.02 17.92
N THR A 866 -1.79 -2.85 18.27
CA THR A 866 -1.77 -4.29 17.96
C THR A 866 -2.54 -5.16 18.97
N SER A 867 -3.11 -4.55 20.01
CA SER A 867 -3.93 -5.24 21.01
C SER A 867 -5.19 -5.87 20.39
N PRO A 868 -5.54 -7.12 20.77
CA PRO A 868 -6.85 -7.72 20.46
C PRO A 868 -8.06 -6.87 20.87
N GLY A 869 -7.90 -6.01 21.89
CA GLY A 869 -8.94 -5.09 22.35
C GLY A 869 -9.05 -3.79 21.53
N ASN A 870 -8.16 -3.55 20.56
CA ASN A 870 -8.20 -2.34 19.74
C ASN A 870 -9.39 -2.39 18.75
N PRO A 871 -10.36 -1.47 18.83
CA PRO A 871 -11.56 -1.55 18.00
C PRO A 871 -11.34 -1.16 16.53
N TRP A 872 -10.15 -0.71 16.13
CA TRP A 872 -9.86 -0.23 14.78
C TRP A 872 -8.91 -1.14 14.01
N PHE A 873 -7.79 -1.55 14.61
CA PHE A 873 -6.70 -2.25 13.91
C PHE A 873 -7.16 -3.52 13.16
N SER A 874 -7.85 -4.43 13.84
CA SER A 874 -8.34 -5.67 13.24
C SER A 874 -9.44 -5.39 12.19
N ARG A 875 -10.30 -4.39 12.42
CA ARG A 875 -11.36 -3.99 11.48
C ARG A 875 -10.80 -3.36 10.20
N ALA A 876 -9.87 -2.43 10.32
CA ALA A 876 -9.23 -1.75 9.20
C ALA A 876 -8.41 -2.72 8.35
N THR A 877 -7.72 -3.67 8.99
CA THR A 877 -6.99 -4.75 8.32
C THR A 877 -7.96 -5.68 7.59
N ALA A 878 -8.97 -6.20 8.29
CA ALA A 878 -9.97 -7.09 7.72
C ALA A 878 -10.73 -6.46 6.55
N ASN A 879 -11.08 -5.17 6.64
CA ASN A 879 -11.77 -4.43 5.59
C ASN A 879 -10.92 -4.24 4.32
N ARG A 880 -9.61 -4.00 4.47
CA ARG A 880 -8.66 -3.94 3.34
C ARG A 880 -8.50 -5.30 2.66
N VAL A 881 -8.37 -6.38 3.42
CA VAL A 881 -8.28 -7.75 2.87
C VAL A 881 -9.60 -8.13 2.18
N TRP A 882 -10.74 -7.82 2.80
CA TRP A 882 -12.05 -8.01 2.19
C TRP A 882 -12.19 -7.28 0.86
N LYS A 883 -11.86 -5.99 0.82
CA LYS A 883 -11.92 -5.20 -0.42
C LYS A 883 -11.03 -5.77 -1.52
N HIS A 884 -9.81 -6.19 -1.19
CA HIS A 884 -8.90 -6.78 -2.17
C HIS A 884 -9.57 -7.93 -2.93
N TYR A 885 -10.29 -8.81 -2.24
CA TYR A 885 -11.00 -9.94 -2.87
C TYR A 885 -12.35 -9.53 -3.49
N LEU A 886 -13.18 -8.74 -2.82
CA LEU A 886 -14.56 -8.44 -3.27
C LEU A 886 -14.71 -7.15 -4.09
N GLY A 887 -13.64 -6.40 -4.33
CA GLY A 887 -13.62 -5.13 -5.08
C GLY A 887 -14.14 -3.92 -4.30
N ARG A 888 -14.92 -4.12 -3.22
CA ARG A 888 -15.51 -3.08 -2.37
C ARG A 888 -15.37 -3.40 -0.87
N GLY A 889 -14.94 -2.43 -0.07
CA GLY A 889 -14.87 -2.55 1.39
C GLY A 889 -16.24 -2.60 2.06
N VAL A 890 -16.34 -3.27 3.21
CA VAL A 890 -17.55 -3.24 4.07
C VAL A 890 -17.75 -1.82 4.63
N VAL A 891 -16.64 -1.12 4.90
CA VAL A 891 -16.55 0.35 4.93
C VAL A 891 -15.83 0.78 3.66
N GLU A 892 -16.37 1.79 2.97
CA GLU A 892 -15.80 2.34 1.74
C GLU A 892 -15.81 3.88 1.84
N PRO A 893 -14.68 4.59 1.65
CA PRO A 893 -13.31 4.08 1.47
C PRO A 893 -12.80 3.22 2.63
N VAL A 894 -11.81 2.35 2.36
CA VAL A 894 -11.32 1.37 3.36
C VAL A 894 -10.60 1.98 4.56
N ASP A 895 -10.23 3.25 4.46
CA ASP A 895 -9.52 4.05 5.45
C ASP A 895 -10.40 5.13 6.11
N ASP A 896 -11.73 5.03 5.96
CA ASP A 896 -12.70 6.07 6.32
C ASP A 896 -13.75 5.56 7.34
N PHE A 897 -13.26 4.96 8.43
CA PHE A 897 -14.08 4.44 9.54
C PHE A 897 -14.62 5.59 10.38
N ARG A 898 -15.90 5.89 10.20
CA ARG A 898 -16.51 7.09 10.74
C ARG A 898 -18.02 6.88 10.96
N VAL A 899 -18.63 7.49 11.98
CA VAL A 899 -20.06 7.27 12.31
C VAL A 899 -20.96 7.65 11.14
N SER A 900 -20.57 8.69 10.40
CA SER A 900 -21.27 9.15 9.19
C SER A 900 -21.00 8.32 7.92
N ASN A 901 -20.21 7.25 8.02
CA ASN A 901 -19.96 6.24 6.97
C ASN A 901 -20.13 4.82 7.55
N PRO A 902 -21.36 4.44 7.95
CA PRO A 902 -21.59 3.17 8.62
C PRO A 902 -21.24 1.98 7.71
N PRO A 903 -20.67 0.88 8.24
CA PRO A 903 -20.37 -0.30 7.43
C PRO A 903 -21.64 -0.92 6.84
N SER A 904 -21.64 -1.33 5.57
CA SER A 904 -22.81 -1.94 4.89
C SER A 904 -23.32 -3.19 5.63
N ASN A 905 -22.41 -3.95 6.24
CA ASN A 905 -22.74 -5.06 7.13
C ASN A 905 -21.83 -5.05 8.38
N GLN A 906 -22.29 -4.39 9.44
CA GLN A 906 -21.57 -4.27 10.72
C GLN A 906 -21.16 -5.64 11.28
N ALA A 907 -22.09 -6.58 11.34
CA ALA A 907 -21.84 -7.91 11.91
C ALA A 907 -20.81 -8.72 11.08
N LEU A 908 -20.80 -8.55 9.75
CA LEU A 908 -19.76 -9.14 8.89
C LEU A 908 -18.37 -8.56 9.21
N LEU A 909 -18.25 -7.24 9.31
CA LEU A 909 -16.98 -6.57 9.63
C LEU A 909 -16.46 -6.99 11.00
N ASP A 910 -17.35 -7.06 12.00
CA ASP A 910 -16.98 -7.51 13.35
C ASP A 910 -16.55 -8.98 13.37
N ALA A 911 -17.23 -9.85 12.62
CA ALA A 911 -16.85 -11.27 12.52
C ALA A 911 -15.54 -11.49 11.74
N LEU A 912 -15.26 -10.70 10.69
CA LEU A 912 -13.98 -10.74 9.98
C LEU A 912 -12.83 -10.26 10.87
N ALA A 913 -13.06 -9.21 11.68
CA ALA A 913 -12.09 -8.70 12.64
C ALA A 913 -11.83 -9.70 13.78
N ALA A 914 -12.89 -10.33 14.31
CA ALA A 914 -12.78 -11.40 15.31
C ALA A 914 -12.01 -12.61 14.76
N HIS A 915 -12.33 -13.06 13.54
CA HIS A 915 -11.62 -14.17 12.89
C HIS A 915 -10.11 -13.90 12.75
N LEU A 916 -9.72 -12.67 12.39
CA LEU A 916 -8.32 -12.27 12.31
C LEU A 916 -7.60 -12.32 13.68
N VAL A 917 -8.29 -11.95 14.77
CA VAL A 917 -7.74 -12.05 16.14
C VAL A 917 -7.63 -13.52 16.57
N GLU A 918 -8.67 -14.31 16.33
CA GLU A 918 -8.72 -15.76 16.62
C GLU A 918 -7.63 -16.53 15.85
N SER A 919 -7.36 -16.15 14.59
CA SER A 919 -6.31 -16.72 13.75
C SER A 919 -4.93 -16.10 14.00
N GLN A 920 -4.71 -15.45 15.15
CA GLN A 920 -3.44 -14.83 15.56
C GLN A 920 -2.84 -13.92 14.47
N TYR A 921 -3.69 -13.09 13.85
CA TYR A 921 -3.35 -12.13 12.79
C TYR A 921 -2.74 -12.75 11.51
N ASP A 922 -3.02 -14.03 11.25
CA ASP A 922 -2.68 -14.69 9.98
C ASP A 922 -3.54 -14.15 8.80
N LEU A 923 -2.88 -13.44 7.88
CA LEU A 923 -3.52 -12.88 6.68
C LEU A 923 -3.94 -13.97 5.66
N LYS A 924 -3.24 -15.09 5.59
CA LYS A 924 -3.61 -16.22 4.71
C LYS A 924 -4.82 -16.96 5.24
N ALA A 925 -4.98 -17.08 6.56
CA ALA A 925 -6.18 -17.65 7.18
C ALA A 925 -7.42 -16.80 6.83
N LEU A 926 -7.33 -15.47 6.99
CA LEU A 926 -8.41 -14.56 6.61
C LEU A 926 -8.71 -14.61 5.09
N ALA A 927 -7.67 -14.63 4.25
CA ALA A 927 -7.82 -14.80 2.81
C ALA A 927 -8.52 -16.13 2.46
N ARG A 928 -8.10 -17.25 3.08
CA ARG A 928 -8.70 -18.57 2.90
C ARG A 928 -10.19 -18.58 3.26
N ALA A 929 -10.56 -17.94 4.37
CA ALA A 929 -11.95 -17.83 4.80
C ALA A 929 -12.81 -17.05 3.77
N ILE A 930 -12.28 -15.96 3.23
CA ILE A 930 -12.95 -15.17 2.18
C ILE A 930 -13.08 -15.97 0.88
N LEU A 931 -11.98 -16.54 0.38
CA LEU A 931 -11.95 -17.28 -0.90
C LEU A 931 -12.86 -18.53 -0.90
N ASN A 932 -12.99 -19.21 0.25
CA ASN A 932 -13.90 -20.35 0.41
C ASN A 932 -15.35 -19.96 0.68
N SER A 933 -15.66 -18.68 0.91
CA SER A 933 -17.04 -18.23 1.09
C SER A 933 -17.85 -18.38 -0.21
N ARG A 934 -19.11 -18.77 -0.08
CA ARG A 934 -20.07 -18.76 -1.21
C ARG A 934 -20.21 -17.36 -1.81
N THR A 935 -20.11 -16.33 -0.97
CA THR A 935 -20.13 -14.90 -1.31
C THR A 935 -19.02 -14.54 -2.30
N TYR A 936 -17.77 -14.90 -2.02
CA TYR A 936 -16.67 -14.68 -2.96
C TYR A 936 -16.86 -15.46 -4.27
N GLN A 937 -17.52 -16.62 -4.24
CA GLN A 937 -17.71 -17.49 -5.39
C GLN A 937 -18.98 -17.22 -6.21
N LEU A 938 -19.71 -16.14 -5.95
CA LEU A 938 -20.88 -15.76 -6.76
C LEU A 938 -20.46 -15.28 -8.16
N SER A 939 -21.35 -15.48 -9.14
CA SER A 939 -21.22 -14.86 -10.46
C SER A 939 -21.39 -13.35 -10.35
N SER A 940 -20.73 -12.59 -11.22
CA SER A 940 -20.93 -11.14 -11.35
C SER A 940 -22.13 -10.75 -12.22
N ALA A 941 -22.67 -11.70 -12.99
CA ALA A 941 -23.88 -11.51 -13.77
C ALA A 941 -25.06 -11.17 -12.83
N PRO A 942 -25.71 -10.01 -12.98
CA PRO A 942 -26.88 -9.65 -12.19
C PRO A 942 -28.09 -10.52 -12.57
N LYS A 943 -29.00 -10.73 -11.61
CA LYS A 943 -30.22 -11.50 -11.80
C LYS A 943 -31.37 -10.95 -10.93
N GLY A 944 -32.46 -10.59 -11.59
CA GLY A 944 -33.71 -10.15 -10.93
C GLY A 944 -33.47 -9.02 -9.92
N SER A 945 -33.97 -9.22 -8.70
CA SER A 945 -33.87 -8.29 -7.56
C SER A 945 -32.47 -7.70 -7.26
N ASN A 946 -31.37 -8.32 -7.72
CA ASN A 946 -30.01 -7.87 -7.37
C ASN A 946 -29.33 -6.95 -8.41
N ALA A 947 -30.00 -6.63 -9.52
CA ALA A 947 -29.38 -5.87 -10.61
C ALA A 947 -28.89 -4.47 -10.20
N GLY A 948 -29.58 -3.83 -9.24
CA GLY A 948 -29.19 -2.54 -8.67
C GLY A 948 -28.47 -2.62 -7.32
N ASP A 949 -28.04 -3.81 -6.86
CA ASP A 949 -27.20 -3.91 -5.67
C ASP A 949 -25.72 -3.78 -6.04
N GLU A 950 -25.05 -2.86 -5.34
CA GLU A 950 -23.64 -2.51 -5.50
C GLU A 950 -22.88 -2.51 -4.15
N ILE A 951 -23.56 -2.80 -3.03
CA ILE A 951 -22.99 -2.66 -1.68
C ILE A 951 -23.22 -3.84 -0.72
N ASN A 952 -24.16 -4.76 -1.02
CA ASN A 952 -24.55 -5.86 -0.13
C ASN A 952 -23.94 -7.23 -0.48
N TYR A 953 -23.11 -7.30 -1.52
CA TYR A 953 -22.44 -8.53 -1.98
C TYR A 953 -23.41 -9.63 -2.45
N SER A 954 -24.53 -9.25 -3.04
CA SER A 954 -25.46 -10.18 -3.71
C SER A 954 -24.87 -10.86 -4.95
N ARG A 955 -23.75 -10.34 -5.47
CA ARG A 955 -23.00 -10.85 -6.61
C ARG A 955 -21.54 -10.44 -6.46
N TYR A 956 -20.66 -11.01 -7.27
CA TYR A 956 -19.30 -10.49 -7.38
C TYR A 956 -19.32 -9.18 -8.18
N TYR A 957 -18.59 -8.15 -7.76
CA TYR A 957 -18.53 -6.89 -8.49
C TYR A 957 -17.30 -6.88 -9.41
N PRO A 958 -17.46 -6.77 -10.74
CA PRO A 958 -16.32 -6.75 -11.65
C PRO A 958 -15.35 -5.62 -11.32
N LYS A 959 -14.07 -5.95 -11.16
CA LYS A 959 -13.01 -4.98 -10.83
C LYS A 959 -11.90 -5.02 -11.87
N ARG A 960 -11.37 -3.85 -12.24
CA ARG A 960 -10.26 -3.73 -13.20
C ARG A 960 -9.03 -4.40 -12.60
N GLN A 961 -8.24 -5.12 -13.41
CA GLN A 961 -6.92 -5.56 -12.98
C GLN A 961 -6.05 -4.35 -12.62
N ILE A 962 -5.30 -4.43 -11.51
CA ILE A 962 -4.32 -3.39 -11.17
C ILE A 962 -3.19 -3.39 -12.19
N ALA A 963 -2.55 -2.23 -12.41
CA ALA A 963 -1.60 -2.00 -13.49
C ALA A 963 -0.52 -3.09 -13.62
N GLU A 964 0.09 -3.49 -12.51
CA GLU A 964 1.12 -4.52 -12.46
C GLU A 964 0.59 -5.89 -12.89
N VAL A 965 -0.55 -6.32 -12.34
CA VAL A 965 -1.17 -7.63 -12.64
C VAL A 965 -1.66 -7.67 -14.09
N MET A 966 -2.17 -6.56 -14.63
CA MET A 966 -2.58 -6.46 -16.03
C MET A 966 -1.39 -6.56 -16.98
N PHE A 967 -0.30 -5.84 -16.69
CA PHE A 967 0.95 -5.91 -17.46
C PHE A 967 1.56 -7.32 -17.41
N ASP A 968 1.62 -7.91 -16.22
CA ASP A 968 2.18 -9.25 -16.01
C ASP A 968 1.34 -10.34 -16.66
N SER A 969 0.01 -10.20 -16.67
CA SER A 969 -0.93 -11.11 -17.34
C SER A 969 -0.82 -11.01 -18.87
N MET A 970 -0.69 -9.81 -19.44
CA MET A 970 -0.47 -9.64 -20.88
C MET A 970 0.86 -10.27 -21.31
N ALA A 971 1.92 -10.02 -20.54
CA ALA A 971 3.24 -10.61 -20.77
C ALA A 971 3.22 -12.15 -20.65
N GLN A 972 2.46 -12.68 -19.69
CA GLN A 972 2.28 -14.13 -19.53
C GLN A 972 1.49 -14.74 -20.70
N ALA A 973 0.35 -14.14 -21.06
CA ALA A 973 -0.54 -14.64 -22.12
C ALA A 973 0.14 -14.64 -23.51
N ALA A 974 1.03 -13.67 -23.76
CA ALA A 974 1.82 -13.59 -24.98
C ALA A 974 3.11 -14.46 -24.94
N GLU A 975 3.45 -15.08 -23.81
CA GLU A 975 4.77 -15.70 -23.55
C GLU A 975 5.96 -14.75 -23.84
N SER A 976 5.77 -13.45 -23.64
CA SER A 976 6.74 -12.39 -23.96
C SER A 976 6.83 -11.38 -22.83
N ARG A 977 8.04 -11.05 -22.35
CA ARG A 977 8.22 -10.20 -21.16
C ARG A 977 9.15 -9.01 -21.44
N PRO A 978 8.62 -7.78 -21.62
CA PRO A 978 9.44 -6.60 -21.82
C PRO A 978 10.36 -6.32 -20.61
N LYS A 979 11.58 -5.85 -20.86
CA LYS A 979 12.52 -5.44 -19.80
C LYS A 979 11.97 -4.21 -19.07
N ILE A 980 11.83 -4.31 -17.75
CA ILE A 980 11.46 -3.18 -16.89
C ILE A 980 12.73 -2.39 -16.55
N ALA A 981 12.71 -1.06 -16.75
CA ALA A 981 13.89 -0.22 -16.53
C ALA A 981 14.32 -0.23 -15.05
N GLY A 982 15.62 -0.49 -14.81
CA GLY A 982 16.18 -0.67 -13.46
C GLY A 982 16.07 -2.09 -12.88
N TYR A 983 15.50 -3.06 -13.62
CA TYR A 983 15.28 -4.43 -13.13
C TYR A 983 15.89 -5.48 -14.09
N PRO A 984 16.25 -6.67 -13.60
CA PRO A 984 16.73 -7.77 -14.45
C PRO A 984 15.72 -8.16 -15.54
N PRO A 985 16.19 -8.64 -16.72
CA PRO A 985 15.31 -9.24 -17.71
C PRO A 985 14.41 -10.33 -17.11
N GLY A 986 13.16 -10.42 -17.56
CA GLY A 986 12.18 -11.38 -17.04
C GLY A 986 11.54 -11.02 -15.69
N SER A 987 11.89 -9.89 -15.06
CA SER A 987 11.21 -9.43 -13.83
C SER A 987 9.73 -9.13 -14.06
N ARG A 988 8.89 -9.40 -13.07
CA ARG A 988 7.46 -9.10 -13.09
C ARG A 988 7.17 -7.70 -12.53
N ALA A 989 6.14 -7.04 -13.04
CA ALA A 989 5.72 -5.73 -12.55
C ALA A 989 5.27 -5.76 -11.08
N ILE A 990 4.75 -6.88 -10.57
CA ILE A 990 4.46 -7.05 -9.13
C ILE A 990 5.73 -7.20 -8.26
N GLU A 991 6.87 -7.61 -8.83
CA GLU A 991 8.15 -7.74 -8.10
C GLU A 991 8.89 -6.39 -7.94
N VAL A 992 8.43 -5.36 -8.66
CA VAL A 992 8.99 -4.00 -8.70
C VAL A 992 8.83 -3.32 -7.32
N ALA A 993 9.95 -3.18 -6.61
CA ALA A 993 10.07 -2.66 -5.24
C ALA A 993 9.83 -1.14 -5.16
N LEU A 994 10.41 -0.43 -6.12
CA LEU A 994 10.29 1.00 -6.33
C LEU A 994 9.75 1.23 -7.75
N GLY A 995 8.91 2.23 -7.94
CA GLY A 995 8.33 2.54 -9.24
C GLY A 995 9.40 2.65 -10.34
N SER A 996 9.04 2.18 -11.54
CA SER A 996 9.92 2.20 -12.72
C SER A 996 9.26 3.08 -13.78
N PRO A 997 10.02 3.89 -14.53
CA PRO A 997 9.47 4.71 -15.62
C PRO A 997 8.97 3.80 -16.75
N ASN A 998 7.67 3.47 -16.70
CA ASN A 998 6.97 2.65 -17.67
C ASN A 998 5.59 3.25 -17.94
N TYR A 999 5.34 3.65 -19.19
CA TYR A 999 4.13 4.39 -19.56
C TYR A 999 2.84 3.61 -19.28
N PHE A 1000 2.82 2.29 -19.55
CA PHE A 1000 1.66 1.45 -19.25
C PHE A 1000 1.36 1.46 -17.75
N LEU A 1001 2.38 1.23 -16.91
CA LEU A 1001 2.17 1.21 -15.47
C LEU A 1001 1.64 2.56 -14.96
N SER A 1002 2.22 3.67 -15.43
CA SER A 1002 1.76 5.02 -15.08
C SER A 1002 0.32 5.29 -15.53
N ALA A 1003 0.00 5.06 -16.81
CA ALA A 1003 -1.34 5.30 -17.36
C ALA A 1003 -2.43 4.44 -16.67
N PHE A 1004 -2.09 3.24 -16.22
CA PHE A 1004 -3.03 2.33 -15.56
C PHE A 1004 -3.16 2.56 -14.04
N GLY A 1005 -2.48 3.56 -13.50
CA GLY A 1005 -2.65 4.04 -12.12
C GLY A 1005 -1.53 3.61 -11.14
N LYS A 1006 -0.40 3.09 -11.61
CA LYS A 1006 0.81 2.94 -10.76
C LYS A 1006 1.51 4.29 -10.70
N THR A 1007 1.62 4.90 -9.53
CA THR A 1007 2.39 6.13 -9.34
C THR A 1007 3.89 5.86 -9.54
N SER A 1008 4.64 6.86 -10.04
CA SER A 1008 6.09 6.77 -10.26
C SER A 1008 6.88 6.48 -8.96
N ALA A 1009 6.33 6.91 -7.83
CA ALA A 1009 6.75 6.59 -6.49
C ALA A 1009 5.50 6.15 -5.68
N ARG A 1010 5.62 5.14 -4.82
CA ARG A 1010 4.50 4.68 -3.97
C ARG A 1010 4.21 5.72 -2.89
N GLU A 1011 3.37 6.71 -3.20
CA GLU A 1011 3.17 7.92 -2.38
C GLU A 1011 1.73 8.08 -1.88
N GLN A 1012 0.85 7.09 -2.07
CA GLN A 1012 -0.55 7.16 -1.65
C GLN A 1012 -0.88 6.08 -0.61
N ILE A 1013 -1.29 6.50 0.59
CA ILE A 1013 -1.90 5.64 1.62
C ILE A 1013 -3.30 5.19 1.16
N CYS A 1014 -3.98 6.09 0.44
CA CYS A 1014 -5.27 5.88 -0.19
C CYS A 1014 -5.15 5.06 -1.47
N GLU A 1015 -6.29 4.59 -1.95
CA GLU A 1015 -6.35 3.71 -3.11
C GLU A 1015 -6.06 4.43 -4.42
N ARG A 1016 -5.42 3.70 -5.34
CA ARG A 1016 -5.18 4.14 -6.72
C ARG A 1016 -6.52 4.33 -7.43
N ASN A 1017 -6.65 5.36 -8.28
CA ASN A 1017 -7.87 5.51 -9.07
C ASN A 1017 -7.98 4.35 -10.09
N HIS A 1018 -9.10 3.62 -10.00
CA HIS A 1018 -9.42 2.50 -10.89
C HIS A 1018 -10.55 2.81 -11.90
N GLU A 1019 -11.08 4.02 -11.90
CA GLU A 1019 -12.07 4.50 -12.87
C GLU A 1019 -11.57 4.32 -14.32
N PRO A 1020 -12.47 4.04 -15.28
CA PRO A 1020 -12.10 3.93 -16.69
C PRO A 1020 -11.63 5.27 -17.27
N ASP A 1021 -10.51 5.23 -17.98
CA ASP A 1021 -9.95 6.39 -18.69
C ASP A 1021 -9.84 6.11 -20.20
N VAL A 1022 -10.12 7.13 -21.02
CA VAL A 1022 -9.99 7.09 -22.47
C VAL A 1022 -8.52 6.88 -22.88
N ALA A 1023 -7.56 7.46 -22.15
CA ALA A 1023 -6.14 7.27 -22.46
C ALA A 1023 -5.71 5.80 -22.22
N GLN A 1024 -6.21 5.16 -21.16
CA GLN A 1024 -6.00 3.72 -20.94
C GLN A 1024 -6.57 2.89 -22.10
N ALA A 1025 -7.82 3.13 -22.51
CA ALA A 1025 -8.44 2.41 -23.62
C ALA A 1025 -7.68 2.57 -24.95
N MET A 1026 -7.22 3.80 -25.26
CA MET A 1026 -6.43 4.08 -26.46
C MET A 1026 -5.05 3.44 -26.42
N HIS A 1027 -4.41 3.35 -25.24
CA HIS A 1027 -3.11 2.69 -25.08
C HIS A 1027 -3.19 1.17 -25.29
N LEU A 1028 -4.30 0.51 -24.93
CA LEU A 1028 -4.46 -0.93 -25.22
C LEU A 1028 -4.58 -1.20 -26.72
N GLN A 1029 -5.33 -0.35 -27.42
CA GLN A 1029 -5.61 -0.55 -28.84
C GLN A 1029 -4.43 -0.18 -29.73
N ASN A 1030 -3.84 1.00 -29.48
CA ASN A 1030 -2.87 1.62 -30.40
C ASN A 1030 -1.46 1.76 -29.80
N GLY A 1031 -1.29 1.47 -28.50
CA GLY A 1031 -0.03 1.69 -27.79
C GLY A 1031 1.00 0.57 -27.97
N ASP A 1032 2.27 0.90 -27.76
CA ASP A 1032 3.40 0.01 -27.99
C ASP A 1032 3.39 -1.27 -27.13
N THR A 1033 2.63 -1.32 -26.03
CA THR A 1033 2.66 -2.46 -25.09
C THR A 1033 2.15 -3.75 -25.73
N VAL A 1034 0.94 -3.77 -26.27
CA VAL A 1034 0.39 -4.98 -26.90
C VAL A 1034 1.16 -5.31 -28.17
N ASN A 1035 1.46 -4.30 -28.99
CA ASN A 1035 2.19 -4.46 -30.25
C ASN A 1035 3.60 -5.06 -30.03
N SER A 1036 4.35 -4.61 -29.01
CA SER A 1036 5.67 -5.15 -28.68
C SER A 1036 5.62 -6.60 -28.19
N LEU A 1037 4.54 -7.02 -27.53
CA LEU A 1037 4.35 -8.42 -27.11
C LEU A 1037 4.12 -9.34 -28.32
N LEU A 1038 3.29 -8.90 -29.28
CA LEU A 1038 2.96 -9.62 -30.50
C LEU A 1038 4.14 -9.68 -31.50
N GLN A 1039 5.01 -8.66 -31.50
CA GLN A 1039 6.21 -8.61 -32.35
C GLN A 1039 7.46 -9.26 -31.73
N ALA A 1040 7.41 -9.69 -30.46
CA ALA A 1040 8.54 -10.30 -29.79
C ALA A 1040 8.85 -11.70 -30.36
N ARG A 1041 10.15 -11.98 -30.58
CA ARG A 1041 10.62 -13.32 -30.95
C ARG A 1041 10.41 -14.31 -29.80
N GLY A 1042 10.02 -15.53 -30.15
CA GLY A 1042 9.76 -16.62 -29.20
C GLY A 1042 8.45 -16.47 -28.43
N ASN A 1043 7.53 -15.61 -28.89
CA ASN A 1043 6.20 -15.47 -28.28
C ASN A 1043 5.31 -16.70 -28.53
N ILE A 1044 4.15 -16.73 -27.87
CA ILE A 1044 3.22 -17.86 -27.93
C ILE A 1044 2.82 -18.21 -29.36
N LEU A 1045 2.64 -17.22 -30.23
CA LEU A 1045 2.23 -17.45 -31.62
C LEU A 1045 3.35 -18.07 -32.44
N GLU A 1046 4.60 -17.64 -32.26
CA GLU A 1046 5.76 -18.28 -32.89
C GLU A 1046 5.92 -19.75 -32.43
N ARG A 1047 5.75 -20.02 -31.13
CA ARG A 1047 5.75 -21.39 -30.58
C ARG A 1047 4.64 -22.27 -31.17
N LEU A 1048 3.42 -21.75 -31.24
CA LEU A 1048 2.23 -22.48 -31.73
C LEU A 1048 2.28 -22.74 -33.24
N LEU A 1049 2.77 -21.78 -34.02
CA LEU A 1049 2.88 -21.89 -35.48
C LEU A 1049 4.06 -22.77 -35.90
N ALA A 1050 5.17 -22.78 -35.15
CA ALA A 1050 6.29 -23.70 -35.37
C ALA A 1050 5.92 -25.18 -35.14
N ARG A 1051 4.87 -25.46 -34.35
CA ARG A 1051 4.36 -26.81 -34.12
C ARG A 1051 3.40 -27.26 -35.21
N ALA A 1052 3.92 -28.00 -36.19
CA ALA A 1052 3.16 -28.60 -37.28
C ALA A 1052 2.16 -29.68 -36.82
N ASP A 1053 2.35 -30.26 -35.63
CA ASP A 1053 1.50 -31.29 -35.04
C ASP A 1053 0.24 -30.76 -34.36
N LEU A 1054 0.11 -29.43 -34.19
CA LEU A 1054 -1.10 -28.80 -33.67
C LEU A 1054 -2.12 -28.49 -34.78
N THR A 1055 -3.37 -28.88 -34.56
CA THR A 1055 -4.50 -28.45 -35.40
C THR A 1055 -4.85 -26.98 -35.15
N PRO A 1056 -5.54 -26.29 -36.08
CA PRO A 1056 -6.04 -24.94 -35.84
C PRO A 1056 -6.89 -24.81 -34.56
N ALA A 1057 -7.76 -25.79 -34.29
CA ALA A 1057 -8.56 -25.85 -33.07
C ALA A 1057 -7.69 -25.99 -31.80
N ALA A 1058 -6.61 -26.78 -31.83
CA ALA A 1058 -5.70 -26.91 -30.69
C ALA A 1058 -4.89 -25.61 -30.45
N ARG A 1059 -4.45 -24.92 -31.52
CA ARG A 1059 -3.82 -23.59 -31.40
C ARG A 1059 -4.78 -22.57 -30.82
N LEU A 1060 -6.04 -22.58 -31.26
CA LEU A 1060 -7.10 -21.73 -30.74
C LEU A 1060 -7.34 -21.98 -29.24
N GLU A 1061 -7.43 -23.25 -28.82
CA GLU A 1061 -7.58 -23.60 -27.40
C GLU A 1061 -6.39 -23.12 -26.54
N GLU A 1062 -5.14 -23.34 -26.97
CA GLU A 1062 -3.97 -22.82 -26.24
C GLU A 1062 -4.00 -21.28 -26.10
N ILE A 1063 -4.38 -20.53 -27.15
CA ILE A 1063 -4.50 -19.06 -27.11
C ILE A 1063 -5.58 -18.61 -26.11
N TYR A 1064 -6.76 -19.24 -26.15
CA TYR A 1064 -7.87 -18.91 -25.24
C TYR A 1064 -7.57 -19.28 -23.77
N LEU A 1065 -6.89 -20.40 -23.53
CA LEU A 1065 -6.43 -20.79 -22.20
C LEU A 1065 -5.36 -19.80 -21.69
N ALA A 1066 -4.41 -19.38 -22.53
CA ALA A 1066 -3.35 -18.45 -22.17
C ALA A 1066 -3.87 -17.04 -21.82
N ALA A 1067 -4.84 -16.51 -22.57
CA ALA A 1067 -5.37 -15.17 -22.35
C ALA A 1067 -6.55 -15.11 -21.35
N LEU A 1068 -7.52 -16.01 -21.49
CA LEU A 1068 -8.80 -15.98 -20.76
C LEU A 1068 -9.04 -17.16 -19.83
N SER A 1069 -8.11 -18.13 -19.75
CA SER A 1069 -8.18 -19.28 -18.82
C SER A 1069 -9.43 -20.16 -19.01
N ARG A 1070 -10.02 -20.12 -20.21
CA ARG A 1070 -11.18 -20.91 -20.64
C ARG A 1070 -10.95 -21.48 -22.03
N ARG A 1071 -11.77 -22.45 -22.43
CA ARG A 1071 -11.88 -22.87 -23.84
C ARG A 1071 -12.64 -21.78 -24.65
N PRO A 1072 -12.42 -21.68 -25.97
CA PRO A 1072 -13.25 -20.85 -26.83
C PRO A 1072 -14.71 -21.33 -26.80
N ALA A 1073 -15.66 -20.42 -26.97
CA ALA A 1073 -17.05 -20.75 -27.23
C ALA A 1073 -17.23 -21.24 -28.68
N PRO A 1074 -18.25 -22.06 -28.99
CA PRO A 1074 -18.49 -22.56 -30.35
C PRO A 1074 -18.58 -21.45 -31.41
N GLU A 1075 -19.17 -20.31 -31.05
CA GLU A 1075 -19.35 -19.15 -31.92
C GLU A 1075 -18.02 -18.42 -32.18
N GLU A 1076 -17.15 -18.36 -31.16
CA GLU A 1076 -15.80 -17.80 -31.28
C GLU A 1076 -14.91 -18.70 -32.18
N SER A 1077 -15.01 -20.03 -32.01
CA SER A 1077 -14.32 -21.00 -32.85
C SER A 1077 -14.73 -20.89 -34.32
N ALA A 1078 -16.04 -20.85 -34.59
CA ALA A 1078 -16.56 -20.74 -35.96
C ALA A 1078 -16.13 -19.45 -36.67
N GLU A 1079 -16.00 -18.32 -35.94
CA GLU A 1079 -15.51 -17.07 -36.52
C GLU A 1079 -14.02 -17.14 -36.88
N VAL A 1080 -13.17 -17.69 -35.99
CA VAL A 1080 -11.73 -17.83 -36.28
C VAL A 1080 -11.51 -18.83 -37.41
N GLU A 1081 -12.24 -19.95 -37.44
CA GLU A 1081 -12.17 -20.93 -38.52
C GLU A 1081 -12.56 -20.33 -39.89
N ARG A 1082 -13.59 -19.49 -39.96
CA ARG A 1082 -13.93 -18.73 -41.19
C ARG A 1082 -12.78 -17.84 -41.66
N ARG A 1083 -12.13 -17.11 -40.74
CA ARG A 1083 -11.01 -16.21 -41.08
C ARG A 1083 -9.78 -16.99 -41.54
N LEU A 1084 -9.48 -18.11 -40.89
CA LEU A 1084 -8.39 -19.00 -41.31
C LEU A 1084 -8.65 -19.65 -42.68
N ALA A 1085 -9.90 -19.97 -43.01
CA ALA A 1085 -10.28 -20.48 -44.33
C ALA A 1085 -10.19 -19.39 -45.43
N ALA A 1086 -10.44 -18.13 -45.09
CA ALA A 1086 -10.29 -16.98 -46.00
C ALA A 1086 -8.81 -16.55 -46.19
N ALA A 1087 -7.89 -17.00 -45.33
CA ALA A 1087 -6.48 -16.65 -45.41
C ALA A 1087 -5.74 -17.47 -46.50
N GLY A 1088 -5.39 -16.79 -47.60
CA GLY A 1088 -4.79 -17.39 -48.79
C GLY A 1088 -3.36 -17.92 -48.63
N ASP A 1089 -2.59 -17.37 -47.68
CA ASP A 1089 -1.21 -17.77 -47.40
C ASP A 1089 -0.91 -17.82 -45.90
N ASP A 1090 0.28 -18.30 -45.53
CA ASP A 1090 0.69 -18.48 -44.13
C ASP A 1090 0.95 -17.15 -43.39
N SER A 1091 1.25 -16.06 -44.11
CA SER A 1091 1.37 -14.73 -43.53
C SER A 1091 -0.01 -14.20 -43.12
N ALA A 1092 -1.01 -14.36 -44.00
CA ALA A 1092 -2.40 -14.03 -43.69
C ALA A 1092 -2.95 -14.91 -42.54
N ARG A 1093 -2.63 -16.21 -42.50
CA ARG A 1093 -3.01 -17.10 -41.38
C ARG A 1093 -2.38 -16.67 -40.07
N ARG A 1094 -1.10 -16.29 -40.08
CA ARG A 1094 -0.42 -15.71 -38.91
C ARG A 1094 -1.13 -14.43 -38.44
N GLY A 1095 -1.49 -13.54 -39.37
CA GLY A 1095 -2.25 -12.33 -39.08
C GLY A 1095 -3.58 -12.60 -38.35
N VAL A 1096 -4.32 -13.65 -38.73
CA VAL A 1096 -5.57 -14.03 -38.03
C VAL A 1096 -5.33 -14.40 -36.56
N TYR A 1097 -4.23 -15.09 -36.24
CA TYR A 1097 -3.89 -15.40 -34.84
C TYR A 1097 -3.32 -14.20 -34.07
N GLU A 1098 -2.61 -13.29 -34.75
CA GLU A 1098 -2.14 -12.02 -34.17
C GLU A 1098 -3.32 -11.09 -33.84
N ASP A 1099 -4.27 -10.93 -34.76
CA ASP A 1099 -5.54 -10.21 -34.55
C ASP A 1099 -6.36 -10.82 -33.40
N LEU A 1100 -6.44 -12.16 -33.33
CA LEU A 1100 -7.14 -12.84 -32.24
C LEU A 1100 -6.50 -12.53 -30.89
N LEU A 1101 -5.19 -12.74 -30.73
CA LEU A 1101 -4.52 -12.49 -29.46
C LEU A 1101 -4.59 -11.01 -29.07
N TRP A 1102 -4.43 -10.09 -30.04
CA TRP A 1102 -4.66 -8.67 -29.82
C TRP A 1102 -6.07 -8.37 -29.29
N ALA A 1103 -7.11 -8.96 -29.90
CA ALA A 1103 -8.50 -8.75 -29.52
C ALA A 1103 -8.82 -9.33 -28.13
N LEU A 1104 -8.26 -10.49 -27.79
CA LEU A 1104 -8.41 -11.08 -26.46
C LEU A 1104 -7.76 -10.20 -25.38
N LEU A 1105 -6.51 -9.74 -25.59
CA LEU A 1105 -5.81 -8.87 -24.64
C LEU A 1105 -6.48 -7.48 -24.48
N ASN A 1106 -7.16 -7.00 -25.52
CA ASN A 1106 -7.96 -5.77 -25.50
C ASN A 1106 -9.39 -5.95 -24.94
N SER A 1107 -9.84 -7.18 -24.71
CA SER A 1107 -11.21 -7.45 -24.31
C SER A 1107 -11.54 -6.98 -22.88
N LYS A 1108 -12.82 -6.67 -22.63
CA LYS A 1108 -13.31 -6.43 -21.26
C LYS A 1108 -13.13 -7.67 -20.37
N GLU A 1109 -13.31 -8.87 -20.94
CA GLU A 1109 -13.09 -10.15 -20.24
C GLU A 1109 -11.66 -10.28 -19.74
N PHE A 1110 -10.69 -9.82 -20.53
CA PHE A 1110 -9.30 -9.75 -20.09
C PHE A 1110 -9.07 -8.65 -19.05
N ALA A 1111 -9.44 -7.40 -19.34
CA ALA A 1111 -9.12 -6.25 -18.50
C ALA A 1111 -9.73 -6.27 -17.09
N TYR A 1112 -10.85 -6.99 -16.90
CA TYR A 1112 -11.55 -7.10 -15.62
C TYR A 1112 -11.49 -8.51 -15.03
N ILE A 1113 -11.63 -8.55 -13.71
CA ILE A 1113 -11.83 -9.77 -12.92
C ILE A 1113 -13.34 -9.87 -12.67
N TYR A 1114 -13.97 -10.95 -13.10
CA TYR A 1114 -15.43 -11.18 -13.10
C TYR A 1114 -15.88 -12.19 -12.07
#